data_AF-A7AST1-F1
#
_entry.id   AF-A7AST1-F1
#
_cell.length_a   1.000
_cell.length_b   1.000
_cell.length_c   1.000
_cell.angle_alpha   90.00
_cell.angle_beta   90.00
_cell.angle_gamma   90.00
#
_symmetry.space_group_name_H-M   'P 1'
#
loop_
_entity.id
_entity.type
_entity.pdbx_description
1 polymer ?
#
loop_
_entity_poly.entity_id
_entity_poly.type
_entity_poly.pdbx_seq_one_letter_code
_entity_poly.pdbx_strand_id
1 'polypeptide(L)'
;MAHFTSVHFRCQGNLDFGRRLAVVGDHPSLGNWDINACHELQRISTVDDVWTSRTPASLPLKERREYRYVVLNDLGGFVQWHEDSIRHVEPTGQNMIVEDDYGYYREQYTAKSDAGVPPLHPIGPENAPSGTDSLCAIQKLHGLDVDPNATVYFVSSRLPIQVYRGADGVFAIRESNTPLTTTLWKIRKRCRNKMRFVGSCLIETDCDSSSNDVSGESSGGNFSESEKDELRILLLEHDCIPVFIPIDILSGALRFCKEHLWNLFYNIGLWNVDEQREFSWELWNAYVGMNQHYADLAATHGSEDDFFWVHDYKLLMVPHFITRRMKRANIGVFMHAMFPSSNLFLCSAVREAILRSMLCADLIGFQFFDYARHFLTCCKRLLGLDHSSRVGGMLGIEYNGRDVMILLSHSHIQPDLLEFMLDEQSVQELVSSFRAEWQDRFVIASVDRDIRLAGLFLKFKAFRKYLESYPVSRGKVLLVQYVCATDTLWECRREEVVKLLAIVDEINSAYGITHVVLEFNVCPERRFVLFAVADCLLDTSIRGGINMRALEYIYCRRGRSGSVILSEFVGFSKMLLSAIRVNPWHIESVVEALDRAMCYSSEERAEVALHDFEYVMSSDTVAWVDHFVREMHFARKRPDMLHLTWGFGNNYKTYSVPSTFQLLDKDLVLQRYHSSVRRLIMIDCEGTMCPSLWDIPPRSPQDCEQRIRFHLSPMESNVDNIRILSSNPLNIVVAISGRNRDCLETWFPDLPNLGLCAGYGYFYKIPFLTGGKWNCMVENVDDRWKVIALQIMEQYAHRTPGSYIENMDVMVVFQYHHSDPEFSATQSVELLTVLKQVMAPYPVDVQRTKWNVHVCLRGVNKGATLLNIAENYCRIYGDFDFILCVGDHRSDEEMFKALETLEHRVHGAATNIENARRNSGYISVTVGMKPTKAMYYVNDYTEVTDLLSALATFDNNV
;
A
#
# COMPACT_ATOMS: atom_id res chain seq x y z
N MET A 1 27.24 19.68 -30.83
CA MET A 1 26.13 20.43 -30.20
C MET A 1 25.97 19.85 -28.81
N ALA A 2 26.06 20.65 -27.75
CA ALA A 2 25.77 20.16 -26.41
C ALA A 2 24.30 19.72 -26.36
N HIS A 3 24.04 18.48 -25.93
CA HIS A 3 22.68 18.04 -25.69
C HIS A 3 22.19 18.70 -24.39
N PHE A 4 21.00 19.29 -24.41
CA PHE A 4 20.39 19.92 -23.24
C PHE A 4 19.20 19.07 -22.75
N THR A 5 18.94 19.15 -21.46
CA THR A 5 17.77 18.59 -20.78
C THR A 5 16.87 19.75 -20.36
N SER A 6 15.57 19.64 -20.61
CA SER A 6 14.56 20.57 -20.08
C SER A 6 14.25 20.19 -18.63
N VAL A 7 14.70 21.01 -17.68
CA VAL A 7 14.62 20.73 -16.24
C VAL A 7 13.55 21.60 -15.58
N HIS A 8 12.53 20.98 -15.02
CA HIS A 8 11.54 21.63 -14.18
C HIS A 8 11.91 21.51 -12.71
N PHE A 9 11.60 22.52 -11.91
CA PHE A 9 11.80 22.49 -10.46
C PHE A 9 10.46 22.43 -9.75
N ARG A 10 10.36 21.61 -8.70
CA ARG A 10 9.18 21.47 -7.87
C ARG A 10 9.63 21.31 -6.43
N CYS A 11 9.20 22.16 -5.52
CA CYS A 11 9.63 22.10 -4.12
C CYS A 11 8.50 22.48 -3.17
N GLN A 12 8.63 22.05 -1.92
CA GLN A 12 7.72 22.45 -0.85
C GLN A 12 8.29 23.67 -0.13
N GLY A 13 7.47 24.71 0.04
CA GLY A 13 7.85 25.94 0.73
C GLY A 13 6.65 26.56 1.44
N ASN A 14 6.60 26.37 2.76
CA ASN A 14 5.62 27.02 3.63
C ASN A 14 6.06 28.47 3.86
N LEU A 15 5.46 29.39 3.11
CA LEU A 15 5.82 30.79 3.09
C LEU A 15 4.64 31.66 3.53
N ASP A 16 4.93 32.74 4.25
CA ASP A 16 3.94 33.75 4.61
C ASP A 16 3.27 34.37 3.38
N PHE A 17 2.06 34.91 3.56
CA PHE A 17 1.32 35.60 2.50
C PHE A 17 2.16 36.74 1.88
N GLY A 18 2.20 36.81 0.54
CA GLY A 18 2.98 37.81 -0.22
C GLY A 18 4.47 37.46 -0.44
N ARG A 19 4.86 36.22 -0.15
CA ARG A 19 6.19 35.68 -0.46
C ARG A 19 6.15 34.78 -1.69
N ARG A 20 7.24 34.76 -2.45
CA ARG A 20 7.44 33.93 -3.65
C ARG A 20 8.71 33.10 -3.52
N LEU A 21 8.78 31.97 -4.21
CA LEU A 21 9.96 31.11 -4.24
C LEU A 21 10.55 31.07 -5.65
N ALA A 22 11.87 31.10 -5.76
CA ALA A 22 12.60 30.99 -7.02
C ALA A 22 13.85 30.14 -6.87
N VAL A 23 14.41 29.70 -8.01
CA VAL A 23 15.66 28.93 -8.08
C VAL A 23 16.79 29.80 -8.64
N VAL A 24 17.97 29.73 -8.03
CA VAL A 24 19.18 30.39 -8.54
C VAL A 24 20.32 29.38 -8.55
N GLY A 25 21.16 29.38 -9.59
CA GLY A 25 22.25 28.40 -9.71
C GLY A 25 23.40 28.85 -10.61
N ASP A 26 24.35 27.96 -10.85
CA ASP A 26 25.63 28.21 -11.54
C ASP A 26 25.54 28.30 -13.08
N HIS A 27 24.33 28.18 -13.65
CA HIS A 27 24.08 28.18 -15.10
C HIS A 27 23.23 29.40 -15.52
N PRO A 28 23.38 29.93 -16.75
CA PRO A 28 22.60 31.07 -17.23
C PRO A 28 21.09 30.86 -17.17
N SER A 29 20.61 29.63 -17.40
CA SER A 29 19.18 29.28 -17.27
C SER A 29 18.67 29.29 -15.83
N LEU A 30 19.56 29.38 -14.84
CA LEU A 30 19.28 29.53 -13.42
C LEU A 30 19.82 30.87 -12.86
N GLY A 31 20.22 31.80 -13.71
CA GLY A 31 20.64 33.15 -13.30
C GLY A 31 22.10 33.33 -12.90
N ASN A 32 22.99 32.33 -13.01
CA ASN A 32 24.42 32.46 -12.61
C ASN A 32 24.64 33.06 -11.21
N TRP A 33 23.87 32.60 -10.21
CA TRP A 33 23.86 33.14 -8.85
C TRP A 33 23.35 34.59 -8.71
N ASP A 34 22.82 35.20 -9.76
CA ASP A 34 22.10 36.49 -9.70
C ASP A 34 20.61 36.27 -9.41
N ILE A 35 20.17 36.79 -8.27
CA ILE A 35 18.77 36.71 -7.80
C ILE A 35 17.83 37.47 -8.74
N ASN A 36 18.29 38.52 -9.43
CA ASN A 36 17.47 39.28 -10.37
C ASN A 36 17.22 38.52 -11.68
N ALA A 37 18.00 37.47 -11.96
CA ALA A 37 17.85 36.58 -13.09
C ALA A 37 17.42 35.16 -12.66
N CYS A 38 16.78 35.05 -11.49
CA CYS A 38 16.34 33.78 -10.95
C CYS A 38 15.27 33.10 -11.81
N HIS A 39 15.21 31.78 -11.67
CA HIS A 39 14.20 30.95 -12.31
C HIS A 39 12.95 30.88 -11.41
N GLU A 40 11.91 31.63 -11.76
CA GLU A 40 10.71 31.78 -10.93
C GLU A 40 9.86 30.50 -10.80
N LEU A 41 9.33 30.26 -9.60
CA LEU A 41 8.36 29.22 -9.33
C LEU A 41 6.99 29.81 -9.02
N GLN A 42 5.95 29.06 -9.34
CA GLN A 42 4.56 29.39 -9.07
C GLN A 42 3.96 28.41 -8.06
N ARG A 43 3.21 28.93 -7.10
CA ARG A 43 2.46 28.12 -6.14
C ARG A 43 1.34 27.36 -6.84
N ILE A 44 1.25 26.06 -6.62
CA ILE A 44 0.13 25.21 -7.06
C ILE A 44 -0.98 25.34 -6.00
N SER A 45 -2.15 25.81 -6.42
CA SER A 45 -3.33 26.05 -5.57
C SER A 45 -3.96 24.77 -4.98
N THR A 46 -3.67 23.60 -5.58
CA THR A 46 -4.33 22.31 -5.29
C THR A 46 -3.61 21.45 -4.26
N VAL A 47 -2.43 21.85 -3.80
CA VAL A 47 -1.66 21.17 -2.75
C VAL A 47 -1.03 22.23 -1.88
N ASP A 48 -1.25 22.15 -0.56
CA ASP A 48 -0.66 23.10 0.39
C ASP A 48 0.86 23.21 0.17
N ASP A 49 1.31 24.45 -0.08
CA ASP A 49 2.70 24.90 -0.07
C ASP A 49 3.66 24.28 -1.10
N VAL A 50 3.16 23.89 -2.28
CA VAL A 50 4.01 23.41 -3.39
C VAL A 50 4.27 24.51 -4.42
N TRP A 51 5.53 24.68 -4.82
CA TRP A 51 5.99 25.62 -5.84
C TRP A 51 6.56 24.86 -7.03
N THR A 52 6.21 25.27 -8.26
CA THR A 52 6.66 24.62 -9.50
C THR A 52 7.17 25.62 -10.53
N SER A 53 8.19 25.26 -11.30
CA SER A 53 8.69 26.04 -12.42
C SER A 53 7.59 26.20 -13.48
N ARG A 54 7.34 27.43 -13.92
CA ARG A 54 6.39 27.73 -14.99
C ARG A 54 6.90 27.29 -16.37
N THR A 55 8.21 27.35 -16.57
CA THR A 55 8.91 26.93 -17.80
C THR A 55 10.14 26.12 -17.41
N PRO A 56 10.64 25.19 -18.25
CA PRO A 56 11.83 24.42 -17.90
C PRO A 56 13.11 25.26 -18.03
N ALA A 57 14.07 25.04 -17.14
CA ALA A 57 15.45 25.48 -17.30
C ALA A 57 16.20 24.54 -18.26
N SER A 58 16.88 25.08 -19.27
CA SER A 58 17.67 24.29 -20.22
C SER A 58 19.07 24.04 -19.67
N LEU A 59 19.32 22.86 -19.10
CA LEU A 59 20.62 22.50 -18.50
C LEU A 59 21.37 21.48 -19.34
N PRO A 60 22.72 21.52 -19.40
CA PRO A 60 23.50 20.58 -20.20
C PRO A 60 23.38 19.14 -19.67
N LEU A 61 23.22 18.20 -20.59
CA LEU A 61 23.05 16.76 -20.31
C LEU A 61 24.31 16.16 -19.65
N LYS A 62 24.13 15.40 -18.57
CA LYS A 62 25.19 14.71 -17.79
C LYS A 62 26.28 15.64 -17.23
N GLU A 63 25.96 16.90 -17.00
CA GLU A 63 26.85 17.85 -16.33
C GLU A 63 26.24 18.25 -14.99
N ARG A 64 26.96 17.99 -13.89
CA ARG A 64 26.53 18.39 -12.55
C ARG A 64 26.46 19.91 -12.44
N ARG A 65 25.32 20.43 -11.98
CA ARG A 65 25.02 21.85 -11.76
C ARG A 65 24.64 22.12 -10.33
N GLU A 66 24.86 23.34 -9.88
CA GLU A 66 24.60 23.78 -8.52
C GLU A 66 23.43 24.77 -8.50
N TYR A 67 22.57 24.65 -7.50
CA TYR A 67 21.44 25.56 -7.35
C TYR A 67 20.97 25.70 -5.90
N ARG A 68 20.15 26.72 -5.63
CA ARG A 68 19.53 27.05 -4.35
C ARG A 68 18.14 27.63 -4.53
N TYR A 69 17.34 27.57 -3.47
CA TYR A 69 16.03 28.20 -3.38
C TYR A 69 16.10 29.54 -2.64
N VAL A 70 15.49 30.56 -3.23
CA VAL A 70 15.44 31.92 -2.67
C VAL A 70 13.99 32.35 -2.46
N VAL A 71 13.74 32.99 -1.31
CA VAL A 71 12.45 33.61 -0.99
C VAL A 71 12.48 35.07 -1.40
N LEU A 72 11.51 35.47 -2.21
CA LEU A 72 11.30 36.83 -2.71
C LEU A 72 10.04 37.43 -2.10
N ASN A 73 9.94 38.76 -2.09
CA ASN A 73 8.70 39.46 -1.81
C ASN A 73 7.85 39.64 -3.09
N ASP A 74 6.64 40.17 -2.97
CA ASP A 74 5.73 40.41 -4.11
C ASP A 74 6.29 41.34 -5.21
N LEU A 75 7.33 42.13 -4.90
CA LEU A 75 8.02 43.04 -5.81
C LEU A 75 9.31 42.43 -6.40
N GLY A 76 9.59 41.14 -6.15
CA GLY A 76 10.79 40.45 -6.64
C GLY A 76 12.07 40.73 -5.84
N GLY A 77 11.98 41.45 -4.71
CA GLY A 77 13.11 41.73 -3.83
C GLY A 77 13.49 40.52 -2.97
N PHE A 78 14.79 40.28 -2.83
CA PHE A 78 15.35 39.24 -1.95
C PHE A 78 14.89 39.40 -0.49
N VAL A 79 14.50 38.30 0.13
CA VAL A 79 14.09 38.24 1.54
C VAL A 79 15.08 37.41 2.34
N GLN A 80 15.18 36.13 1.99
CA GLN A 80 16.04 35.16 2.64
C GLN A 80 16.27 33.95 1.73
N TRP A 81 17.29 33.15 2.04
CA TRP A 81 17.40 31.81 1.45
C TRP A 81 16.35 30.89 2.08
N HIS A 82 15.76 30.00 1.27
CA HIS A 82 14.83 29.01 1.79
C HIS A 82 15.56 27.98 2.67
N GLU A 83 16.80 27.65 2.31
CA GLU A 83 17.72 26.81 3.08
C GLU A 83 19.18 27.23 2.82
N ASP A 84 20.06 26.98 3.79
CA ASP A 84 21.48 27.37 3.74
C ASP A 84 22.38 26.40 2.94
N SER A 85 21.90 25.26 2.45
CA SER A 85 22.71 24.30 1.69
C SER A 85 22.69 24.55 0.18
N ILE A 86 23.84 24.45 -0.49
CA ILE A 86 23.93 24.38 -1.97
C ILE A 86 23.50 22.97 -2.39
N ARG A 87 22.59 22.88 -3.37
CA ARG A 87 22.08 21.63 -3.94
C ARG A 87 22.73 21.35 -5.28
N HIS A 88 22.68 20.09 -5.72
CA HIS A 88 23.25 19.67 -6.99
C HIS A 88 22.24 18.90 -7.83
N VAL A 89 22.25 19.12 -9.15
CA VAL A 89 21.46 18.36 -10.12
C VAL A 89 22.37 17.90 -11.26
N GLU A 90 22.25 16.64 -11.68
CA GLU A 90 22.87 16.13 -12.90
C GLU A 90 21.75 15.85 -13.93
N PRO A 91 21.59 16.71 -14.96
CA PRO A 91 20.48 16.58 -15.90
C PRO A 91 20.58 15.29 -16.74
N THR A 92 19.50 14.50 -16.75
CA THR A 92 19.41 13.24 -17.51
C THR A 92 18.16 13.20 -18.40
N GLY A 93 18.28 12.58 -19.58
CA GLY A 93 17.19 12.47 -20.55
C GLY A 93 16.89 13.74 -21.34
N GLN A 94 15.73 13.79 -22.01
CA GLN A 94 15.26 14.99 -22.72
C GLN A 94 14.54 15.97 -21.80
N ASN A 95 13.77 15.44 -20.84
CA ASN A 95 13.02 16.21 -19.84
C ASN A 95 13.31 15.63 -18.45
N MET A 96 13.48 16.50 -17.46
CA MET A 96 13.73 16.13 -16.06
C MET A 96 12.87 17.01 -15.14
N ILE A 97 12.43 16.46 -14.01
CA ILE A 97 11.78 17.23 -12.93
C ILE A 97 12.60 17.01 -11.67
N VAL A 98 13.10 18.10 -11.10
CA VAL A 98 13.76 18.17 -9.80
C VAL A 98 12.67 18.38 -8.74
N GLU A 99 12.33 17.33 -8.00
CA GLU A 99 11.39 17.43 -6.87
C GLU A 99 12.19 17.57 -5.56
N ASP A 100 12.40 18.80 -5.06
CA ASP A 100 13.17 19.03 -3.84
C ASP A 100 12.33 18.84 -2.58
N ASP A 101 12.43 17.62 -2.08
CA ASP A 101 11.72 17.08 -0.94
C ASP A 101 12.75 16.76 0.15
N TYR A 102 13.23 17.73 0.95
CA TYR A 102 14.24 17.45 1.99
C TYR A 102 15.54 16.72 1.51
N GLY A 103 15.88 16.81 0.23
CA GLY A 103 17.08 16.16 -0.36
C GLY A 103 16.82 14.91 -1.21
N TYR A 104 15.56 14.54 -1.49
CA TYR A 104 15.25 13.47 -2.46
C TYR A 104 15.31 13.99 -3.91
N TYR A 105 15.93 13.25 -4.82
CA TYR A 105 15.99 13.58 -6.25
C TYR A 105 15.30 12.48 -7.08
N ARG A 106 14.66 12.86 -8.21
CA ARG A 106 14.18 11.91 -9.22
C ARG A 106 15.16 11.89 -10.39
N GLU A 107 15.82 10.76 -10.63
CA GLU A 107 16.35 10.44 -11.95
C GLU A 107 15.23 9.79 -12.76
N GLN A 108 14.85 10.36 -13.91
CA GLN A 108 14.02 9.61 -14.86
C GLN A 108 14.95 8.70 -15.65
N TYR A 109 14.78 7.38 -15.47
CA TYR A 109 15.43 6.38 -16.29
C TYR A 109 15.03 6.63 -17.76
N THR A 110 16.00 6.97 -18.60
CA THR A 110 15.79 6.95 -20.04
C THR A 110 15.82 5.50 -20.47
N ALA A 111 14.66 4.97 -20.90
CA ALA A 111 14.62 3.75 -21.66
C ALA A 111 15.69 3.84 -22.76
N LYS A 112 16.54 2.80 -22.87
CA LYS A 112 17.42 2.65 -24.02
C LYS A 112 16.54 2.79 -25.27
N SER A 113 16.97 3.71 -26.12
CA SER A 113 16.45 4.02 -27.45
C SER A 113 15.60 2.94 -28.11
N ASP A 114 14.42 3.35 -28.59
CA ASP A 114 13.60 2.67 -29.59
C ASP A 114 14.41 1.79 -30.54
N ALA A 115 14.26 0.48 -30.38
CA ALA A 115 14.55 -0.50 -31.41
C ALA A 115 13.34 -1.44 -31.49
N GLY A 116 12.36 -1.04 -32.30
CA GLY A 116 11.35 -1.92 -32.91
C GLY A 116 10.45 -2.67 -31.94
N VAL A 117 9.41 -2.01 -31.43
CA VAL A 117 8.20 -2.71 -30.96
C VAL A 117 7.51 -3.32 -32.20
N PRO A 118 7.35 -4.65 -32.31
CA PRO A 118 6.55 -5.22 -33.38
C PRO A 118 5.07 -4.86 -33.17
N PRO A 119 4.28 -4.67 -34.25
CA PRO A 119 2.89 -4.27 -34.13
C PRO A 119 2.08 -5.31 -33.35
N LEU A 120 1.47 -4.87 -32.26
CA LEU A 120 0.53 -5.64 -31.44
C LEU A 120 -0.69 -6.02 -32.28
N HIS A 121 -1.02 -7.31 -32.33
CA HIS A 121 -2.30 -7.77 -32.85
C HIS A 121 -3.43 -7.36 -31.90
N PRO A 122 -4.54 -6.81 -32.40
CA PRO A 122 -5.67 -6.39 -31.57
C PRO A 122 -6.38 -7.61 -31.00
N ILE A 123 -6.37 -7.76 -29.68
CA ILE A 123 -7.33 -8.61 -28.96
C ILE A 123 -8.55 -7.73 -28.68
N GLY A 124 -9.70 -8.12 -29.23
CA GLY A 124 -10.94 -7.33 -29.21
C GLY A 124 -11.56 -7.12 -27.83
N PRO A 125 -12.57 -6.24 -27.72
CA PRO A 125 -13.16 -5.84 -26.46
C PRO A 125 -14.14 -6.92 -25.97
N GLU A 126 -13.79 -7.68 -24.94
CA GLU A 126 -14.77 -8.50 -24.22
C GLU A 126 -15.41 -7.70 -23.08
N ASN A 127 -16.75 -7.69 -23.12
CA ASN A 127 -17.66 -7.02 -22.21
C ASN A 127 -17.56 -7.54 -20.77
N ALA A 128 -18.08 -6.75 -19.83
CA ALA A 128 -18.17 -7.07 -18.40
C ALA A 128 -18.60 -8.52 -18.11
N PRO A 129 -18.00 -9.20 -17.10
CA PRO A 129 -18.10 -10.64 -16.98
C PRO A 129 -19.48 -11.08 -16.52
N SER A 130 -20.04 -12.02 -17.28
CA SER A 130 -21.13 -12.87 -16.83
C SER A 130 -20.53 -14.03 -16.01
N GLY A 131 -21.31 -14.62 -15.08
CA GLY A 131 -20.79 -15.59 -14.09
C GLY A 131 -20.04 -16.82 -14.63
N THR A 132 -20.16 -17.13 -15.93
CA THR A 132 -19.47 -18.21 -16.63
C THR A 132 -18.01 -17.89 -17.02
N ASP A 133 -17.60 -16.62 -17.10
CA ASP A 133 -16.23 -16.22 -17.47
C ASP A 133 -15.21 -16.46 -16.35
N SER A 134 -15.68 -16.61 -15.11
CA SER A 134 -14.84 -16.79 -13.93
C SER A 134 -14.00 -18.07 -13.98
N LEU A 135 -14.58 -19.19 -14.43
CA LEU A 135 -13.89 -20.48 -14.58
C LEU A 135 -12.86 -20.47 -15.71
N CYS A 136 -13.17 -19.83 -16.85
CA CYS A 136 -12.23 -19.71 -17.96
C CYS A 136 -11.09 -18.74 -17.63
N ALA A 137 -11.35 -17.67 -16.87
CA ALA A 137 -10.31 -16.77 -16.35
C ALA A 137 -9.39 -17.49 -15.36
N ILE A 138 -9.94 -18.32 -14.47
CA ILE A 138 -9.15 -19.17 -13.54
C ILE A 138 -8.29 -20.19 -14.32
N GLN A 139 -8.84 -20.84 -15.34
CA GLN A 139 -8.07 -21.77 -16.19
C GLN A 139 -6.99 -21.06 -17.03
N LYS A 140 -7.23 -19.83 -17.50
CA LYS A 140 -6.22 -18.99 -18.17
C LYS A 140 -5.12 -18.51 -17.19
N LEU A 141 -5.45 -18.21 -15.93
CA LEU A 141 -4.50 -17.87 -14.86
C LEU A 141 -3.53 -19.04 -14.56
N HIS A 142 -3.99 -20.28 -14.70
CA HIS A 142 -3.13 -21.47 -14.55
C HIS A 142 -2.22 -21.76 -15.76
N GLY A 143 -2.44 -21.11 -16.91
CA GLY A 143 -1.75 -21.39 -18.17
C GLY A 143 -0.89 -20.26 -18.73
N LEU A 144 -0.75 -19.13 -18.04
CA LEU A 144 0.13 -18.02 -18.45
C LEU A 144 1.51 -18.18 -17.83
N ASP A 145 2.50 -18.41 -18.69
CA ASP A 145 3.89 -18.53 -18.27
C ASP A 145 4.48 -17.16 -17.91
N VAL A 146 4.78 -16.97 -16.62
CA VAL A 146 5.68 -15.90 -16.15
C VAL A 146 6.97 -15.97 -16.97
N ASP A 147 7.41 -14.83 -17.52
CA ASP A 147 8.65 -14.77 -18.31
C ASP A 147 9.81 -15.36 -17.49
N PRO A 148 10.41 -16.50 -17.93
CA PRO A 148 11.50 -17.13 -17.19
C PRO A 148 12.77 -16.27 -17.16
N ASN A 149 12.90 -15.26 -18.03
CA ASN A 149 14.05 -14.36 -18.05
C ASN A 149 13.96 -13.24 -17.01
N ALA A 150 12.76 -12.97 -16.47
CA ALA A 150 12.58 -11.97 -15.43
C ALA A 150 13.29 -12.42 -14.14
N THR A 151 14.02 -11.50 -13.52
CA THR A 151 14.77 -11.72 -12.29
C THR A 151 13.94 -11.31 -11.08
N VAL A 152 14.02 -12.09 -10.00
CA VAL A 152 13.43 -11.77 -8.71
C VAL A 152 14.50 -11.18 -7.81
N TYR A 153 14.39 -9.88 -7.53
CA TYR A 153 15.20 -9.17 -6.55
C TYR A 153 14.58 -9.36 -5.16
N PHE A 154 15.12 -10.31 -4.40
CA PHE A 154 14.75 -10.58 -3.02
C PHE A 154 15.43 -9.56 -2.10
N VAL A 155 14.69 -8.54 -1.67
CA VAL A 155 15.18 -7.42 -0.87
C VAL A 155 14.92 -7.70 0.61
N SER A 156 15.97 -8.03 1.35
CA SER A 156 15.90 -8.39 2.77
C SER A 156 16.91 -7.62 3.62
N SER A 157 16.62 -7.44 4.91
CA SER A 157 17.46 -6.62 5.80
C SER A 157 18.91 -7.09 5.96
N ARG A 158 19.22 -8.34 5.61
CA ARG A 158 20.56 -8.95 5.63
C ARG A 158 20.69 -9.87 4.43
N LEU A 159 21.92 -10.08 3.95
CA LEU A 159 22.20 -11.10 2.94
C LEU A 159 22.07 -12.53 3.50
N PRO A 160 21.77 -13.53 2.65
CA PRO A 160 21.76 -14.95 3.03
C PRO A 160 23.15 -15.51 3.35
N ILE A 161 24.19 -14.73 3.05
CA ILE A 161 25.58 -15.06 3.31
C ILE A 161 26.23 -13.93 4.11
N GLN A 162 27.12 -14.30 5.02
CA GLN A 162 27.94 -13.40 5.81
C GLN A 162 29.36 -13.36 5.24
N VAL A 163 30.00 -12.19 5.35
CA VAL A 163 31.40 -12.02 4.94
C VAL A 163 32.25 -11.86 6.19
N TYR A 164 33.38 -12.55 6.25
CA TYR A 164 34.38 -12.36 7.29
C TYR A 164 35.74 -12.06 6.66
N ARG A 165 36.59 -11.34 7.40
CA ARG A 165 37.94 -11.00 6.95
C ARG A 165 38.92 -12.01 7.55
N GLY A 166 39.57 -12.80 6.70
CA GLY A 166 40.61 -13.73 7.12
C GLY A 166 41.83 -13.02 7.71
N ALA A 167 42.65 -13.76 8.46
CA ALA A 167 43.90 -13.25 9.04
C ALA A 167 44.93 -12.80 7.97
N ASP A 168 44.77 -13.27 6.73
CA ASP A 168 45.50 -12.89 5.52
C ASP A 168 44.96 -11.61 4.86
N GLY A 169 43.86 -11.05 5.38
CA GLY A 169 43.20 -9.85 4.88
C GLY A 169 42.21 -10.11 3.75
N VAL A 170 42.05 -11.37 3.30
CA VAL A 170 41.15 -11.78 2.20
C VAL A 170 39.73 -11.98 2.74
N PHE A 171 38.73 -11.55 1.97
CA PHE A 171 37.33 -11.78 2.32
C PHE A 171 36.90 -13.21 2.00
N ALA A 172 36.25 -13.85 2.96
CA ALA A 172 35.66 -15.16 2.81
C ALA A 172 34.18 -15.15 3.22
N ILE A 173 33.44 -16.16 2.77
CA ILE A 173 31.99 -16.23 2.91
C ILE A 173 31.60 -17.38 3.84
N ARG A 174 30.60 -17.14 4.69
CA ARG A 174 29.90 -18.15 5.49
C ARG A 174 28.39 -18.02 5.31
N GLU A 175 27.65 -19.09 5.59
CA GLU A 175 26.18 -19.02 5.64
C GLU A 175 25.71 -18.06 6.72
N SER A 176 24.69 -17.27 6.39
CA SER A 176 24.03 -16.40 7.36
C SER A 176 23.20 -17.23 8.34
N ASN A 177 23.11 -16.74 9.57
CA ASN A 177 22.25 -17.34 10.60
C ASN A 177 20.75 -17.14 10.35
N THR A 178 20.34 -16.40 9.30
CA THR A 178 18.93 -16.15 8.94
C THR A 178 18.27 -17.35 8.23
N PRO A 179 17.47 -18.20 8.92
CA PRO A 179 17.17 -19.54 8.40
C PRO A 179 16.38 -19.54 7.08
N LEU A 180 15.41 -18.63 6.94
CA LEU A 180 14.59 -18.52 5.73
C LEU A 180 15.43 -18.05 4.54
N THR A 181 16.18 -16.95 4.68
CA THR A 181 16.98 -16.38 3.59
C THR A 181 18.08 -17.35 3.16
N THR A 182 18.73 -18.03 4.11
CA THR A 182 19.76 -19.05 3.83
C THR A 182 19.15 -20.25 3.11
N THR A 183 17.96 -20.71 3.50
CA THR A 183 17.25 -21.80 2.81
C THR A 183 16.92 -21.41 1.37
N LEU A 184 16.35 -20.21 1.17
CA LEU A 184 16.04 -19.67 -0.16
C LEU A 184 17.28 -19.55 -1.04
N TRP A 185 18.39 -19.10 -0.47
CA TRP A 185 19.65 -19.00 -1.20
C TRP A 185 20.18 -20.37 -1.64
N LYS A 186 20.08 -21.41 -0.80
CA LYS A 186 20.48 -22.78 -1.18
C LYS A 186 19.64 -23.33 -2.33
N ILE A 187 18.34 -23.06 -2.32
CA ILE A 187 17.39 -23.58 -3.34
C ILE A 187 17.20 -22.65 -4.54
N ARG A 188 17.80 -21.46 -4.57
CA ARG A 188 17.54 -20.41 -5.57
C ARG A 188 17.64 -20.85 -7.04
N LYS A 189 18.48 -21.86 -7.33
CA LYS A 189 18.66 -22.42 -8.68
C LYS A 189 17.51 -23.34 -9.11
N ARG A 190 16.64 -23.73 -8.19
CA ARG A 190 15.46 -24.59 -8.41
C ARG A 190 14.18 -23.78 -8.65
N CYS A 191 14.16 -22.52 -8.22
CA CYS A 191 13.04 -21.61 -8.47
C CYS A 191 12.92 -21.34 -9.97
N ARG A 192 11.68 -21.11 -10.44
CA ARG A 192 11.39 -20.89 -11.86
C ARG A 192 12.13 -19.66 -12.42
N ASN A 193 12.16 -18.58 -11.64
CA ASN A 193 12.80 -17.32 -12.00
C ASN A 193 14.16 -17.18 -11.32
N LYS A 194 15.12 -16.57 -12.01
CA LYS A 194 16.44 -16.29 -11.42
C LYS A 194 16.28 -15.37 -10.21
N MET A 195 16.80 -15.76 -9.06
CA MET A 195 16.77 -14.94 -7.85
C MET A 195 18.10 -14.22 -7.61
N ARG A 196 18.03 -12.95 -7.20
CA ARG A 196 19.15 -12.16 -6.69
C ARG A 196 18.79 -11.59 -5.32
N PHE A 197 19.71 -11.68 -4.37
CA PHE A 197 19.48 -11.25 -2.99
C PHE A 197 20.09 -9.87 -2.74
N VAL A 198 19.28 -8.90 -2.36
CA VAL A 198 19.71 -7.53 -2.02
C VAL A 198 19.66 -7.37 -0.50
N GLY A 199 20.80 -7.07 0.13
CA GLY A 199 20.91 -7.06 1.59
C GLY A 199 22.13 -6.32 2.11
N SER A 200 22.10 -5.85 3.36
CA SER A 200 23.26 -5.22 3.98
C SER A 200 24.41 -6.22 4.17
N CYS A 201 25.62 -5.81 3.82
CA CYS A 201 26.83 -6.56 4.12
C CYS A 201 27.36 -6.17 5.50
N LEU A 202 27.44 -7.13 6.42
CA LEU A 202 28.01 -6.97 7.76
C LEU A 202 29.25 -7.87 7.86
N ILE A 203 30.33 -7.35 8.45
CA ILE A 203 31.53 -8.13 8.76
C ILE A 203 31.57 -8.41 10.26
N GLU A 204 31.69 -9.68 10.62
CA GLU A 204 32.11 -10.07 11.97
C GLU A 204 33.64 -10.12 12.00
N THR A 205 34.24 -9.34 12.91
CA THR A 205 35.62 -9.55 13.34
C THR A 205 35.61 -10.65 14.38
N ASP A 206 36.46 -11.68 14.23
CA ASP A 206 36.62 -12.75 15.24
C ASP A 206 36.85 -12.11 16.62
N CYS A 207 35.81 -12.17 17.46
CA CYS A 207 35.91 -11.76 18.84
C CYS A 207 36.54 -12.94 19.57
N ASP A 208 37.77 -12.76 20.07
CA ASP A 208 38.39 -13.70 21.00
C ASP A 208 37.39 -14.07 22.11
N SER A 209 37.13 -15.37 22.25
CA SER A 209 36.21 -16.00 23.20
C SER A 209 36.45 -15.69 24.70
N SER A 210 37.35 -14.76 25.04
CA SER A 210 37.73 -14.37 26.40
C SER A 210 37.26 -12.98 26.85
N SER A 211 36.74 -12.11 25.98
CA SER A 211 36.16 -10.82 26.40
C SER A 211 34.63 -10.88 26.40
N ASN A 212 34.04 -10.84 27.60
CA ASN A 212 32.58 -10.80 27.81
C ASN A 212 31.91 -9.47 27.41
N ASP A 213 32.58 -8.62 26.64
CA ASP A 213 31.97 -7.46 25.98
C ASP A 213 31.34 -7.92 24.66
N VAL A 214 30.09 -8.36 24.74
CA VAL A 214 29.25 -8.71 23.57
C VAL A 214 28.62 -7.44 22.98
N SER A 215 29.42 -6.38 22.84
CA SER A 215 29.07 -5.16 22.08
C SER A 215 29.55 -5.23 20.62
N GLY A 216 29.94 -6.42 20.15
CA GLY A 216 30.55 -6.66 18.85
C GLY A 216 29.59 -6.76 17.66
N GLU A 217 28.69 -5.80 17.45
CA GLU A 217 28.44 -5.29 16.09
C GLU A 217 29.35 -4.06 15.89
N SER A 218 30.64 -4.20 16.22
CA SER A 218 31.64 -3.23 15.82
C SER A 218 31.97 -3.47 14.35
N SER A 219 31.80 -2.40 13.56
CA SER A 219 32.14 -2.28 12.14
C SER A 219 31.18 -2.90 11.11
N GLY A 220 30.03 -2.23 10.90
CA GLY A 220 29.72 -1.81 9.53
C GLY A 220 30.85 -0.88 9.08
N GLY A 221 31.96 -1.49 8.67
CA GLY A 221 33.23 -0.81 8.47
C GLY A 221 33.09 0.28 7.41
N ASN A 222 33.78 1.40 7.61
CA ASN A 222 34.09 2.31 6.52
C ASN A 222 34.92 1.54 5.49
N PHE A 223 34.25 0.82 4.60
CA PHE A 223 34.88 0.17 3.46
C PHE A 223 35.47 1.24 2.57
N SER A 224 36.75 1.10 2.24
CA SER A 224 37.31 1.83 1.11
C SER A 224 36.54 1.47 -0.17
N GLU A 225 36.51 2.36 -1.16
CA GLU A 225 35.82 2.05 -2.43
C GLU A 225 36.41 0.81 -3.10
N SER A 226 37.72 0.57 -2.97
CA SER A 226 38.36 -0.67 -3.43
C SER A 226 37.83 -1.92 -2.75
N GLU A 227 37.62 -1.89 -1.42
CA GLU A 227 37.03 -3.03 -0.70
C GLU A 227 35.56 -3.23 -1.08
N LYS A 228 34.80 -2.15 -1.31
CA LYS A 228 33.41 -2.27 -1.79
C LYS A 228 33.36 -2.95 -3.16
N ASP A 229 34.28 -2.62 -4.06
CA ASP A 229 34.36 -3.25 -5.38
C ASP A 229 34.74 -4.73 -5.32
N GLU A 230 35.72 -5.08 -4.48
CA GLU A 230 36.08 -6.48 -4.21
C GLU A 230 34.89 -7.28 -3.67
N LEU A 231 34.18 -6.72 -2.67
CA LEU A 231 32.99 -7.35 -2.09
C LEU A 231 31.84 -7.47 -3.08
N ARG A 232 31.64 -6.48 -3.97
CA ARG A 232 30.62 -6.55 -5.03
C ARG A 232 30.91 -7.71 -5.97
N ILE A 233 32.16 -7.88 -6.40
CA ILE A 233 32.55 -8.98 -7.29
C ILE A 233 32.35 -10.32 -6.60
N LEU A 234 32.88 -10.47 -5.38
CA LEU A 234 32.78 -11.69 -4.59
C LEU A 234 31.32 -12.11 -4.36
N LEU A 235 30.46 -11.17 -3.94
CA LEU A 235 29.07 -11.47 -3.62
C LEU A 235 28.21 -11.71 -4.86
N LEU A 236 28.56 -11.10 -6.01
CA LEU A 236 27.83 -11.29 -7.26
C LEU A 236 27.96 -12.74 -7.77
N GLU A 237 29.07 -13.42 -7.53
CA GLU A 237 29.25 -14.86 -7.84
C GLU A 237 28.25 -15.75 -7.09
N HIS A 238 27.73 -15.26 -5.96
CA HIS A 238 26.74 -15.95 -5.13
C HIS A 238 25.30 -15.42 -5.30
N ASP A 239 25.04 -14.66 -6.37
CA ASP A 239 23.76 -13.98 -6.66
C ASP A 239 23.34 -12.98 -5.56
N CYS A 240 24.32 -12.40 -4.87
CA CYS A 240 24.12 -11.42 -3.79
C CYS A 240 24.56 -10.01 -4.22
N ILE A 241 23.78 -9.01 -3.83
CA ILE A 241 24.00 -7.59 -4.10
C ILE A 241 24.14 -6.88 -2.75
N PRO A 242 25.36 -6.48 -2.35
CA PRO A 242 25.59 -5.83 -1.07
C PRO A 242 25.12 -4.37 -1.04
N VAL A 243 24.29 -4.05 -0.05
CA VAL A 243 23.93 -2.66 0.29
C VAL A 243 24.93 -2.15 1.33
N PHE A 244 25.75 -1.18 0.93
CA PHE A 244 26.67 -0.50 1.84
C PHE A 244 25.99 0.74 2.42
N ILE A 245 25.78 0.74 3.74
CA ILE A 245 25.05 1.78 4.45
C ILE A 245 26.01 2.43 5.46
N PRO A 246 26.09 3.77 5.53
CA PRO A 246 26.84 4.45 6.56
C PRO A 246 26.47 3.96 7.97
N ILE A 247 27.47 3.79 8.84
CA ILE A 247 27.30 3.14 10.15
C ILE A 247 26.36 3.90 11.08
N ASP A 248 26.37 5.22 11.01
CA ASP A 248 25.48 6.13 11.73
C ASP A 248 24.01 5.92 11.32
N ILE A 249 23.75 5.84 10.01
CA ILE A 249 22.41 5.57 9.47
C ILE A 249 21.96 4.16 9.84
N LEU A 250 22.82 3.16 9.64
CA LEU A 250 22.48 1.76 9.92
C LEU A 250 22.17 1.54 11.41
N SER A 251 23.03 2.04 12.30
CA SER A 251 22.84 1.91 13.75
C SER A 251 21.57 2.62 14.22
N GLY A 252 21.31 3.84 13.74
CA GLY A 252 20.07 4.56 14.01
C GLY A 252 18.82 3.82 13.51
N ALA A 253 18.86 3.29 12.29
CA ALA A 253 17.76 2.54 11.69
C ALA A 253 17.46 1.23 12.43
N LEU A 254 18.51 0.47 12.80
CA LEU A 254 18.37 -0.75 13.58
C LEU A 254 17.81 -0.45 14.98
N ARG A 255 18.25 0.65 15.60
CA ARG A 255 17.70 1.12 16.88
C ARG A 255 16.23 1.51 16.76
N PHE A 256 15.82 2.21 15.69
CA PHE A 256 14.40 2.48 15.40
C PHE A 256 13.57 1.21 15.27
N CYS A 257 14.07 0.25 14.48
CA CYS A 257 13.43 -1.05 14.29
C CYS A 257 13.27 -1.80 15.63
N LYS A 258 14.28 -1.68 16.49
CA LYS A 258 14.37 -2.37 17.77
C LYS A 258 13.46 -1.75 18.84
N GLU A 259 13.57 -0.45 19.05
CA GLU A 259 12.87 0.26 20.12
C GLU A 259 11.42 0.61 19.76
N HIS A 260 11.12 0.85 18.48
CA HIS A 260 9.79 1.28 18.04
C HIS A 260 9.04 0.19 17.28
N LEU A 261 9.51 -0.21 16.10
CA LEU A 261 8.73 -1.10 15.22
C LEU A 261 8.54 -2.50 15.81
N TRP A 262 9.58 -3.12 16.38
CA TRP A 262 9.45 -4.46 16.95
C TRP A 262 8.48 -4.47 18.13
N ASN A 263 8.62 -3.52 19.06
CA ASN A 263 7.69 -3.35 20.17
C ASN A 263 6.25 -3.13 19.68
N LEU A 264 6.07 -2.38 18.59
CA LEU A 264 4.77 -2.13 17.99
C LEU A 264 4.15 -3.39 17.37
N PHE A 265 4.88 -4.07 16.47
CA PHE A 265 4.38 -5.22 15.71
C PHE A 265 4.15 -6.44 16.61
N TYR A 266 4.95 -6.62 17.66
CA TYR A 266 4.77 -7.67 18.66
C TYR A 266 4.00 -7.21 19.91
N ASN A 267 3.47 -5.98 19.93
CA ASN A 267 2.80 -5.31 21.05
C ASN A 267 3.39 -5.66 22.43
N ILE A 268 4.61 -5.18 22.63
CA ILE A 268 5.41 -5.29 23.84
C ILE A 268 5.70 -3.87 24.34
N GLY A 269 5.54 -3.63 25.64
CA GLY A 269 6.05 -2.43 26.30
C GLY A 269 5.32 -1.11 26.01
N LEU A 270 4.37 -1.06 25.08
CA LEU A 270 3.66 0.18 24.69
C LEU A 270 2.94 0.89 25.86
N TRP A 271 2.47 0.14 26.85
CA TRP A 271 1.71 0.66 27.98
C TRP A 271 2.50 0.66 29.29
N ASN A 272 3.82 0.47 29.22
CA ASN A 272 4.66 0.54 30.41
C ASN A 272 4.86 2.00 30.82
N VAL A 273 4.20 2.41 31.91
CA VAL A 273 4.19 3.79 32.40
C VAL A 273 5.59 4.27 32.76
N ASP A 274 6.44 3.37 33.23
CA ASP A 274 7.81 3.69 33.68
C ASP A 274 8.81 3.81 32.51
N GLU A 275 8.43 3.38 31.30
CA GLU A 275 9.30 3.36 30.11
C GLU A 275 8.77 4.25 28.97
N GLN A 276 7.91 5.23 29.26
CA GLN A 276 7.41 6.17 28.25
C GLN A 276 8.56 7.01 27.66
N ARG A 277 8.70 6.96 26.32
CA ARG A 277 9.71 7.71 25.57
C ARG A 277 9.05 8.56 24.49
N GLU A 278 9.63 9.72 24.22
CA GLU A 278 9.25 10.55 23.09
C GLU A 278 9.60 9.85 21.76
N PHE A 279 8.82 10.12 20.71
CA PHE A 279 9.09 9.62 19.38
C PHE A 279 10.33 10.32 18.79
N SER A 280 11.37 9.55 18.45
CA SER A 280 12.60 10.11 17.88
C SER A 280 12.51 10.24 16.36
N TRP A 281 12.42 11.48 15.88
CA TRP A 281 12.48 11.81 14.45
C TRP A 281 13.84 11.51 13.82
N GLU A 282 14.93 11.63 14.59
CA GLU A 282 16.29 11.28 14.15
C GLU A 282 16.38 9.79 13.78
N LEU A 283 15.87 8.91 14.65
CA LEU A 283 15.83 7.48 14.40
C LEU A 283 14.90 7.11 13.23
N TRP A 284 13.78 7.82 13.08
CA TRP A 284 12.91 7.67 11.90
C TRP A 284 13.64 8.06 10.61
N ASN A 285 14.35 9.20 10.59
CA ASN A 285 15.09 9.65 9.42
C ASN A 285 16.22 8.67 9.06
N ALA A 286 16.92 8.11 10.05
CA ALA A 286 17.89 7.04 9.82
C ALA A 286 17.23 5.80 9.20
N TYR A 287 16.05 5.39 9.68
CA TYR A 287 15.28 4.29 9.09
C TYR A 287 14.88 4.56 7.63
N VAL A 288 14.40 5.78 7.33
CA VAL A 288 14.05 6.19 5.97
C VAL A 288 15.29 6.21 5.06
N GLY A 289 16.41 6.76 5.53
CA GLY A 289 17.69 6.78 4.80
C GLY A 289 18.22 5.37 4.51
N MET A 290 18.13 4.45 5.47
CA MET A 290 18.45 3.03 5.25
C MET A 290 17.57 2.46 4.13
N ASN A 291 16.25 2.64 4.18
CA ASN A 291 15.31 2.14 3.17
C ASN A 291 15.57 2.75 1.78
N GLN A 292 15.99 4.01 1.72
CA GLN A 292 16.40 4.65 0.48
C GLN A 292 17.59 3.90 -0.13
N HIS A 293 18.70 3.72 0.59
CA HIS A 293 19.87 2.99 0.07
C HIS A 293 19.52 1.60 -0.51
N TYR A 294 18.60 0.87 0.12
CA TYR A 294 18.08 -0.39 -0.41
C TYR A 294 17.34 -0.22 -1.74
N ALA A 295 16.41 0.74 -1.80
CA ALA A 295 15.61 0.99 -2.99
C ALA A 295 16.46 1.54 -4.16
N ASP A 296 17.42 2.41 -3.87
CA ASP A 296 18.39 2.96 -4.83
C ASP A 296 19.11 1.81 -5.54
N LEU A 297 19.72 0.92 -4.76
CA LEU A 297 20.52 -0.17 -5.29
C LEU A 297 19.66 -1.19 -6.04
N ALA A 298 18.50 -1.57 -5.48
CA ALA A 298 17.58 -2.48 -6.15
C ALA A 298 17.15 -1.92 -7.52
N ALA A 299 16.80 -0.63 -7.58
CA ALA A 299 16.39 0.04 -8.82
C ALA A 299 17.51 0.21 -9.85
N THR A 300 18.77 0.32 -9.43
CA THR A 300 19.91 0.37 -10.36
C THR A 300 20.13 -0.98 -11.07
N HIS A 301 19.83 -2.09 -10.40
CA HIS A 301 20.08 -3.43 -10.96
C HIS A 301 18.88 -4.02 -11.72
N GLY A 302 17.65 -3.73 -11.29
CA GLY A 302 16.44 -4.26 -11.90
C GLY A 302 15.82 -3.37 -12.98
N SER A 303 14.90 -3.95 -13.74
CA SER A 303 14.11 -3.31 -14.79
C SER A 303 12.61 -3.35 -14.47
N GLU A 304 11.77 -2.71 -15.29
CA GLU A 304 10.31 -2.72 -15.08
C GLU A 304 9.67 -4.11 -15.28
N ASP A 305 10.35 -5.02 -15.97
CA ASP A 305 9.89 -6.40 -16.20
C ASP A 305 10.29 -7.36 -15.06
N ASP A 306 11.20 -6.93 -14.18
CA ASP A 306 11.67 -7.71 -13.04
C ASP A 306 10.74 -7.60 -11.82
N PHE A 307 10.92 -8.50 -10.85
CA PHE A 307 10.14 -8.54 -9.62
C PHE A 307 10.95 -8.02 -8.43
N PHE A 308 10.46 -6.97 -7.76
CA PHE A 308 11.05 -6.44 -6.53
C PHE A 308 10.29 -6.96 -5.32
N TRP A 309 10.86 -7.96 -4.64
CA TRP A 309 10.21 -8.61 -3.52
C TRP A 309 10.83 -8.14 -2.19
N VAL A 310 10.12 -7.29 -1.46
CA VAL A 310 10.57 -6.64 -0.22
C VAL A 310 10.08 -7.41 1.01
N HIS A 311 10.98 -7.67 1.96
CA HIS A 311 10.68 -8.50 3.13
C HIS A 311 10.73 -7.74 4.46
N ASP A 312 9.62 -7.88 5.20
CA ASP A 312 9.44 -7.57 6.62
C ASP A 312 9.51 -6.09 7.05
N TYR A 313 9.20 -5.85 8.32
CA TYR A 313 9.00 -4.51 8.89
C TYR A 313 10.22 -3.57 8.82
N LYS A 314 11.43 -4.10 8.58
CA LYS A 314 12.65 -3.29 8.48
C LYS A 314 12.73 -2.49 7.17
N LEU A 315 11.98 -2.89 6.15
CA LEU A 315 12.09 -2.35 4.79
C LEU A 315 10.76 -1.79 4.24
N LEU A 316 9.84 -1.37 5.12
CA LEU A 316 8.49 -0.94 4.71
C LEU A 316 8.47 0.35 3.88
N MET A 317 9.54 1.15 3.87
CA MET A 317 9.66 2.36 3.06
C MET A 317 10.30 2.11 1.68
N VAL A 318 10.85 0.91 1.43
CA VAL A 318 11.45 0.56 0.13
C VAL A 318 10.47 0.69 -1.05
N PRO A 319 9.21 0.19 -0.99
CA PRO A 319 8.27 0.28 -2.11
C PRO A 319 8.01 1.72 -2.58
N HIS A 320 7.91 2.65 -1.63
CA HIS A 320 7.78 4.08 -1.91
C HIS A 320 8.95 4.62 -2.74
N PHE A 321 10.19 4.30 -2.36
CA PHE A 321 11.37 4.77 -3.06
C PHE A 321 11.60 4.07 -4.41
N ILE A 322 11.28 2.77 -4.52
CA ILE A 322 11.34 2.07 -5.82
C ILE A 322 10.37 2.71 -6.81
N THR A 323 9.14 2.99 -6.38
CA THR A 323 8.10 3.58 -7.27
C THR A 323 8.46 5.00 -7.72
N ARG A 324 9.22 5.75 -6.91
CA ARG A 324 9.75 7.08 -7.29
C ARG A 324 10.74 7.00 -8.45
N ARG A 325 11.52 5.93 -8.55
CA ARG A 325 12.49 5.71 -9.63
C ARG A 325 11.90 5.00 -10.84
N MET A 326 11.13 3.95 -10.59
CA MET A 326 10.54 3.09 -11.61
C MET A 326 9.03 3.01 -11.40
N LYS A 327 8.30 3.80 -12.21
CA LYS A 327 6.86 3.98 -12.04
C LYS A 327 6.07 2.69 -12.29
N ARG A 328 6.57 1.83 -13.18
CA ARG A 328 5.94 0.55 -13.55
C ARG A 328 6.59 -0.66 -12.89
N ALA A 329 7.52 -0.47 -11.95
CA ALA A 329 8.15 -1.58 -11.24
C ALA A 329 7.09 -2.49 -10.61
N ASN A 330 7.32 -3.80 -10.76
CA ASN A 330 6.48 -4.82 -10.14
C ASN A 330 6.96 -5.09 -8.72
N ILE A 331 6.20 -4.62 -7.72
CA ILE A 331 6.65 -4.62 -6.33
C ILE A 331 5.76 -5.51 -5.47
N GLY A 332 6.38 -6.46 -4.78
CA GLY A 332 5.75 -7.24 -3.73
C GLY A 332 6.30 -6.90 -2.36
N VAL A 333 5.45 -6.87 -1.33
CA VAL A 333 5.87 -6.80 0.08
C VAL A 333 5.40 -8.06 0.78
N PHE A 334 6.26 -8.73 1.53
CA PHE A 334 5.86 -9.88 2.34
C PHE A 334 6.19 -9.67 3.83
N MET A 335 5.15 -9.76 4.67
CA MET A 335 5.25 -9.54 6.11
C MET A 335 5.48 -10.85 6.85
N HIS A 336 6.66 -10.99 7.46
CA HIS A 336 6.98 -12.13 8.33
C HIS A 336 6.58 -11.86 9.79
N ALA A 337 6.72 -10.62 10.26
CA ALA A 337 6.22 -10.17 11.55
C ALA A 337 4.69 -10.07 11.56
N MET A 338 4.11 -10.11 12.76
CA MET A 338 2.68 -9.88 12.97
C MET A 338 2.31 -8.43 12.65
N PHE A 339 1.20 -8.19 11.97
CA PHE A 339 0.71 -6.83 11.79
C PHE A 339 -0.11 -6.38 13.03
N PRO A 340 0.20 -5.23 13.64
CA PRO A 340 -0.47 -4.78 14.87
C PRO A 340 -1.92 -4.38 14.61
N SER A 341 -2.78 -4.55 15.63
CA SER A 341 -4.16 -4.05 15.58
C SER A 341 -4.19 -2.52 15.38
N SER A 342 -5.29 -2.01 14.83
CA SER A 342 -5.52 -0.59 14.59
C SER A 342 -5.27 0.29 15.81
N ASN A 343 -5.72 -0.13 17.00
CA ASN A 343 -5.53 0.64 18.23
C ASN A 343 -4.04 0.81 18.60
N LEU A 344 -3.22 -0.21 18.37
CA LEU A 344 -1.79 -0.17 18.65
C LEU A 344 -1.06 0.60 17.55
N PHE A 345 -1.42 0.36 16.29
CA PHE A 345 -0.79 1.02 15.15
C PHE A 345 -1.03 2.54 15.15
N LEU A 346 -2.17 2.99 15.71
CA LEU A 346 -2.48 4.40 15.93
C LEU A 346 -1.46 5.13 16.81
N CYS A 347 -0.79 4.42 17.74
CA CYS A 347 0.24 5.01 18.61
C CYS A 347 1.48 5.47 17.83
N SER A 348 1.72 4.96 16.62
CA SER A 348 2.87 5.35 15.81
C SER A 348 2.64 6.71 15.15
N ALA A 349 3.59 7.64 15.30
CA ALA A 349 3.56 8.94 14.63
C ALA A 349 3.67 8.83 13.09
N VAL A 350 4.34 7.77 12.62
CA VAL A 350 4.64 7.54 11.19
C VAL A 350 3.72 6.51 10.52
N ARG A 351 2.56 6.22 11.16
CA ARG A 351 1.58 5.22 10.74
C ARG A 351 1.10 5.38 9.29
N GLU A 352 0.84 6.61 8.86
CA GLU A 352 0.37 6.88 7.49
C GLU A 352 1.48 6.69 6.47
N ALA A 353 2.72 7.14 6.76
CA ALA A 353 3.86 6.98 5.88
C ALA A 353 4.12 5.50 5.57
N ILE A 354 4.10 4.65 6.61
CA ILE A 354 4.29 3.21 6.48
C ILE A 354 3.18 2.59 5.62
N LEU A 355 1.90 2.89 5.90
CA LEU A 355 0.79 2.34 5.11
C LEU A 355 0.82 2.79 3.65
N ARG A 356 1.07 4.08 3.40
CA ARG A 356 1.15 4.63 2.04
C ARG A 356 2.29 4.00 1.27
N SER A 357 3.44 3.77 1.91
CA SER A 357 4.55 3.06 1.29
C SER A 357 4.18 1.61 0.98
N MET A 358 3.60 0.87 1.92
CA MET A 358 3.14 -0.50 1.64
C MET A 358 2.16 -0.55 0.45
N LEU A 359 1.25 0.44 0.33
CA LEU A 359 0.30 0.57 -0.79
C LEU A 359 0.93 1.04 -2.13
N CYS A 360 2.23 1.34 -2.15
CA CYS A 360 2.97 1.49 -3.40
C CYS A 360 3.28 0.13 -4.05
N ALA A 361 3.26 -0.95 -3.26
CA ALA A 361 3.35 -2.32 -3.77
C ALA A 361 2.11 -2.70 -4.59
N ASP A 362 2.29 -3.68 -5.47
CA ASP A 362 1.23 -4.28 -6.27
C ASP A 362 0.63 -5.50 -5.56
N LEU A 363 1.47 -6.25 -4.83
CA LEU A 363 1.08 -7.40 -4.01
C LEU A 363 1.61 -7.26 -2.57
N ILE A 364 0.75 -7.47 -1.57
CA ILE A 364 1.14 -7.55 -0.15
C ILE A 364 0.80 -8.92 0.41
N GLY A 365 1.81 -9.67 0.83
CA GLY A 365 1.72 -10.99 1.42
C GLY A 365 1.71 -10.98 2.95
N PHE A 366 0.85 -11.82 3.53
CA PHE A 366 0.84 -12.11 4.96
C PHE A 366 0.80 -13.62 5.21
N GLN A 367 1.46 -14.05 6.28
CA GLN A 367 1.48 -15.46 6.72
C GLN A 367 0.07 -16.00 7.03
N PHE A 368 -0.75 -15.20 7.72
CA PHE A 368 -2.08 -15.61 8.21
C PHE A 368 -3.10 -14.49 8.02
N PHE A 369 -4.38 -14.87 7.90
CA PHE A 369 -5.48 -13.92 7.73
C PHE A 369 -5.59 -12.92 8.88
N ASP A 370 -5.31 -13.33 10.12
CA ASP A 370 -5.38 -12.43 11.28
C ASP A 370 -4.47 -11.19 11.11
N TYR A 371 -3.28 -11.37 10.51
CA TYR A 371 -2.33 -10.28 10.28
C TYR A 371 -2.80 -9.39 9.14
N ALA A 372 -3.25 -9.99 8.03
CA ALA A 372 -3.83 -9.25 6.91
C ALA A 372 -5.06 -8.44 7.34
N ARG A 373 -5.94 -9.01 8.16
CA ARG A 373 -7.14 -8.34 8.70
C ARG A 373 -6.77 -7.07 9.47
N HIS A 374 -5.71 -7.12 10.29
CA HIS A 374 -5.25 -5.94 11.02
C HIS A 374 -4.73 -4.86 10.06
N PHE A 375 -3.95 -5.22 9.04
CA PHE A 375 -3.53 -4.29 7.98
C PHE A 375 -4.72 -3.64 7.25
N LEU A 376 -5.68 -4.46 6.80
CA LEU A 376 -6.90 -3.98 6.12
C LEU A 376 -7.70 -3.01 7.01
N THR A 377 -7.79 -3.30 8.30
CA THR A 377 -8.47 -2.44 9.28
C THR A 377 -7.72 -1.13 9.49
N CYS A 378 -6.39 -1.15 9.53
CA CYS A 378 -5.56 0.06 9.58
C CYS A 378 -5.73 0.91 8.32
N CYS A 379 -5.70 0.32 7.12
CA CYS A 379 -5.96 1.03 5.85
C CYS A 379 -7.36 1.68 5.85
N LYS A 380 -8.36 0.97 6.36
CA LYS A 380 -9.72 1.51 6.48
C LYS A 380 -9.80 2.67 7.46
N ARG A 381 -9.28 2.53 8.68
CA ARG A 381 -9.41 3.56 9.73
C ARG A 381 -8.54 4.78 9.49
N LEU A 382 -7.34 4.61 8.95
CA LEU A 382 -6.38 5.70 8.76
C LEU A 382 -6.50 6.37 7.39
N LEU A 383 -6.78 5.59 6.33
CA LEU A 383 -6.80 6.11 4.95
C LEU A 383 -8.22 6.08 4.34
N GLY A 384 -9.20 5.53 5.05
CA GLY A 384 -10.56 5.34 4.53
C GLY A 384 -10.63 4.34 3.38
N LEU A 385 -9.67 3.42 3.26
CA LEU A 385 -9.62 2.48 2.15
C LEU A 385 -10.36 1.20 2.52
N ASP A 386 -11.47 0.92 1.85
CA ASP A 386 -12.15 -0.37 1.96
C ASP A 386 -11.43 -1.42 1.09
N HIS A 387 -11.50 -2.68 1.52
CA HIS A 387 -11.08 -3.82 0.72
C HIS A 387 -12.30 -4.52 0.12
N SER A 388 -12.10 -5.17 -1.01
CA SER A 388 -13.14 -5.96 -1.68
C SER A 388 -12.54 -7.22 -2.29
N SER A 389 -13.38 -8.20 -2.61
CA SER A 389 -12.94 -9.35 -3.40
C SER A 389 -12.73 -8.92 -4.84
N ARG A 390 -11.57 -9.27 -5.40
CA ARG A 390 -11.19 -9.03 -6.80
C ARG A 390 -11.29 -10.34 -7.58
N VAL A 391 -11.11 -10.24 -8.90
CA VAL A 391 -11.10 -11.40 -9.81
C VAL A 391 -10.09 -12.44 -9.30
N GLY A 392 -10.48 -13.72 -9.31
CA GLY A 392 -9.67 -14.81 -8.74
C GLY A 392 -9.91 -15.05 -7.24
N GLY A 393 -10.84 -14.34 -6.61
CA GLY A 393 -11.19 -14.55 -5.19
C GLY A 393 -10.21 -13.94 -4.20
N MET A 394 -9.17 -13.23 -4.67
CA MET A 394 -8.22 -12.52 -3.83
C MET A 394 -8.84 -11.27 -3.20
N LEU A 395 -8.29 -10.87 -2.06
CA LEU A 395 -8.63 -9.59 -1.45
C LEU A 395 -7.81 -8.49 -2.12
N GLY A 396 -8.42 -7.33 -2.37
CA GLY A 396 -7.72 -6.18 -2.94
C GLY A 396 -8.21 -4.86 -2.36
N ILE A 397 -7.32 -3.87 -2.33
CA ILE A 397 -7.60 -2.48 -1.95
C ILE A 397 -7.49 -1.61 -3.20
N GLU A 398 -8.54 -0.85 -3.51
CA GLU A 398 -8.45 0.21 -4.52
C GLU A 398 -7.69 1.40 -3.94
N TYR A 399 -6.53 1.72 -4.51
CA TYR A 399 -5.71 2.85 -4.11
C TYR A 399 -5.31 3.70 -5.32
N ASN A 400 -5.94 4.87 -5.44
CA ASN A 400 -5.65 5.89 -6.47
C ASN A 400 -5.71 5.34 -7.92
N GLY A 401 -6.73 4.53 -8.23
CA GLY A 401 -6.91 3.93 -9.57
C GLY A 401 -6.10 2.65 -9.80
N ARG A 402 -5.45 2.10 -8.76
CA ARG A 402 -4.78 0.80 -8.78
C ARG A 402 -5.45 -0.18 -7.82
N ASP A 403 -5.34 -1.45 -8.14
CA ASP A 403 -5.65 -2.52 -7.19
C ASP A 403 -4.36 -3.01 -6.53
N VAL A 404 -4.28 -2.86 -5.22
CA VAL A 404 -3.23 -3.48 -4.40
C VAL A 404 -3.77 -4.80 -3.89
N MET A 405 -3.22 -5.90 -4.39
CA MET A 405 -3.68 -7.25 -4.06
C MET A 405 -3.11 -7.72 -2.72
N ILE A 406 -3.88 -8.50 -1.96
CA ILE A 406 -3.48 -9.07 -0.69
C ILE A 406 -3.45 -10.59 -0.82
N LEU A 407 -2.29 -11.18 -0.57
CA LEU A 407 -2.07 -12.62 -0.61
C LEU A 407 -1.88 -13.20 0.79
N LEU A 408 -2.60 -14.28 1.08
CA LEU A 408 -2.42 -15.08 2.28
C LEU A 408 -1.59 -16.30 1.90
N SER A 409 -0.35 -16.35 2.35
CA SER A 409 0.57 -17.43 2.02
C SER A 409 1.66 -17.49 3.07
N HIS A 410 2.08 -18.69 3.46
CA HIS A 410 3.13 -18.87 4.45
C HIS A 410 4.33 -19.60 3.88
N SER A 411 5.53 -19.30 4.40
CA SER A 411 6.72 -20.03 4.01
C SER A 411 6.66 -21.47 4.53
N HIS A 412 7.08 -22.41 3.70
CA HIS A 412 7.19 -23.83 4.02
C HIS A 412 8.62 -24.20 4.39
N ILE A 413 8.81 -25.34 5.05
CA ILE A 413 10.14 -25.94 5.18
C ILE A 413 10.58 -26.53 3.83
N GLN A 414 11.86 -26.84 3.69
CA GLN A 414 12.39 -27.52 2.51
C GLN A 414 12.79 -28.97 2.88
N PRO A 415 11.93 -29.97 2.63
CA PRO A 415 12.14 -31.37 3.03
C PRO A 415 13.51 -31.94 2.70
N ASP A 416 13.98 -31.79 1.46
CA ASP A 416 15.21 -32.43 1.00
C ASP A 416 16.48 -31.87 1.67
N LEU A 417 16.49 -30.59 2.03
CA LEU A 417 17.59 -30.00 2.80
C LEU A 417 17.61 -30.52 4.24
N LEU A 418 16.43 -30.72 4.85
CA LEU A 418 16.33 -31.33 6.17
C LEU A 418 16.74 -32.80 6.13
N GLU A 419 16.36 -33.53 5.09
CA GLU A 419 16.74 -34.94 4.90
C GLU A 419 18.26 -35.10 4.83
N PHE A 420 18.94 -34.26 4.04
CA PHE A 420 20.40 -34.27 3.94
C PHE A 420 21.09 -34.07 5.29
N MET A 421 20.58 -33.13 6.11
CA MET A 421 21.12 -32.90 7.46
C MET A 421 20.83 -34.05 8.42
N LEU A 422 19.64 -34.65 8.34
CA LEU A 422 19.26 -35.77 9.19
C LEU A 422 20.06 -37.04 8.87
N ASP A 423 20.41 -37.26 7.61
CA ASP A 423 21.17 -38.43 7.17
C ASP A 423 22.69 -38.31 7.41
N GLU A 424 23.17 -37.15 7.87
CA GLU A 424 24.58 -36.96 8.20
C GLU A 424 25.00 -37.88 9.36
N GLN A 425 26.14 -38.56 9.20
CA GLN A 425 26.62 -39.55 10.18
C GLN A 425 26.83 -38.92 11.56
N SER A 426 27.35 -37.69 11.61
CA SER A 426 27.54 -36.93 12.86
C SER A 426 26.22 -36.74 13.63
N VAL A 427 25.12 -36.45 12.92
CA VAL A 427 23.78 -36.28 13.48
C VAL A 427 23.20 -37.61 13.94
N GLN A 428 23.38 -38.69 13.18
CA GLN A 428 22.92 -40.04 13.58
C GLN A 428 23.64 -40.58 14.82
N GLU A 429 24.95 -40.29 14.95
CA GLU A 429 25.72 -40.61 16.14
C GLU A 429 25.21 -39.82 17.36
N LEU A 430 24.92 -38.53 17.20
CA LEU A 430 24.31 -37.69 18.25
C LEU A 430 22.89 -38.15 18.64
N VAL A 431 22.08 -38.59 17.68
CA VAL A 431 20.75 -39.17 17.95
C VAL A 431 20.88 -40.45 18.77
N SER A 432 21.84 -41.31 18.43
CA SER A 432 22.09 -42.57 19.12
C SER A 432 22.61 -42.34 20.54
N SER A 433 23.54 -41.40 20.73
CA SER A 433 24.07 -41.05 22.05
C SER A 433 23.01 -40.42 22.94
N PHE A 434 22.18 -39.51 22.41
CA PHE A 434 21.10 -38.88 23.17
C PHE A 434 20.07 -39.92 23.63
N ARG A 435 19.69 -40.88 22.77
CA ARG A 435 18.78 -41.98 23.14
C ARG A 435 19.36 -42.89 24.21
N ALA A 436 20.68 -43.12 24.19
CA ALA A 436 21.36 -43.92 25.21
C ALA A 436 21.45 -43.17 26.56
N GLU A 437 21.67 -41.86 26.54
CA GLU A 437 21.75 -41.04 27.75
C GLU A 437 20.40 -40.94 28.48
N TRP A 438 19.31 -40.74 27.73
CA TRP A 438 17.97 -40.52 28.28
C TRP A 438 17.02 -41.69 28.02
N GLN A 439 17.51 -42.91 28.16
CA GLN A 439 16.73 -44.13 27.95
C GLN A 439 15.50 -44.19 28.89
N ASP A 440 14.39 -44.73 28.38
CA ASP A 440 13.12 -44.92 29.07
C ASP A 440 12.45 -43.62 29.60
N ARG A 441 12.90 -42.45 29.10
CA ARG A 441 12.27 -41.15 29.36
C ARG A 441 11.35 -40.73 28.22
N PHE A 442 10.21 -40.15 28.54
CA PHE A 442 9.36 -39.39 27.63
C PHE A 442 9.98 -38.00 27.43
N VAL A 443 10.50 -37.74 26.24
CA VAL A 443 11.28 -36.53 25.94
C VAL A 443 10.38 -35.45 25.34
N ILE A 444 10.30 -34.31 26.00
CA ILE A 444 9.61 -33.11 25.52
C ILE A 444 10.66 -32.14 24.98
N ALA A 445 10.63 -31.91 23.66
CA ALA A 445 11.45 -30.92 22.99
C ALA A 445 10.82 -29.53 23.10
N SER A 446 11.66 -28.54 23.35
CA SER A 446 11.26 -27.14 23.33
C SER A 446 12.42 -26.30 22.82
N VAL A 447 12.19 -25.54 21.74
CA VAL A 447 13.25 -24.80 21.06
C VAL A 447 12.77 -23.41 20.69
N ASP A 448 13.33 -22.41 21.35
CA ASP A 448 12.87 -21.02 21.28
C ASP A 448 14.01 -20.08 20.89
N ARG A 449 13.67 -19.02 20.13
CA ARG A 449 14.64 -18.01 19.70
C ARG A 449 14.71 -16.81 20.64
N ASP A 450 13.58 -16.38 21.20
CA ASP A 450 13.46 -15.16 22.00
C ASP A 450 12.83 -15.46 23.36
N ILE A 451 13.57 -15.21 24.44
CA ILE A 451 13.12 -15.44 25.82
C ILE A 451 11.84 -14.65 26.14
N ARG A 452 11.73 -13.40 25.64
CA ARG A 452 10.62 -12.50 25.99
C ARG A 452 9.29 -12.97 25.42
N LEU A 453 9.33 -13.61 24.26
CA LEU A 453 8.16 -14.04 23.51
C LEU A 453 7.83 -15.53 23.67
N ALA A 454 8.81 -16.35 24.06
CA ALA A 454 8.68 -17.80 24.20
C ALA A 454 7.87 -18.26 25.43
N GLY A 455 7.60 -17.35 26.38
CA GLY A 455 6.85 -17.69 27.60
C GLY A 455 7.57 -18.70 28.51
N LEU A 456 8.91 -18.74 28.51
CA LEU A 456 9.71 -19.76 29.22
C LEU A 456 9.42 -19.83 30.73
N PHE A 457 9.17 -18.69 31.37
CA PHE A 457 8.80 -18.65 32.79
C PHE A 457 7.49 -19.39 33.07
N LEU A 458 6.48 -19.19 32.22
CA LEU A 458 5.19 -19.88 32.32
C LEU A 458 5.36 -21.37 32.03
N LYS A 459 6.19 -21.71 31.03
CA LYS A 459 6.54 -23.09 30.66
C LYS A 459 7.11 -23.88 31.84
N PHE A 460 8.15 -23.35 32.50
CA PHE A 460 8.77 -24.03 33.63
C PHE A 460 7.85 -24.10 34.85
N LYS A 461 7.05 -23.05 35.10
CA LYS A 461 6.04 -23.07 36.16
C LYS A 461 4.96 -24.14 35.91
N ALA A 462 4.49 -24.27 34.68
CA ALA A 462 3.56 -25.32 34.28
C ALA A 462 4.17 -26.72 34.40
N PHE A 463 5.41 -26.89 33.94
CA PHE A 463 6.11 -28.16 34.04
C PHE A 463 6.34 -28.59 35.50
N ARG A 464 6.70 -27.65 36.38
CA ARG A 464 6.78 -27.91 37.82
C ARG A 464 5.44 -28.36 38.39
N LYS A 465 4.36 -27.64 38.09
CA LYS A 465 3.01 -27.98 38.53
C LYS A 465 2.54 -29.34 38.00
N TYR A 466 2.96 -29.71 36.80
CA TYR A 466 2.72 -31.04 36.22
C TYR A 466 3.40 -32.14 37.05
N LEU A 467 4.67 -31.98 37.43
CA LEU A 467 5.37 -32.93 38.30
C LEU A 467 4.77 -33.01 39.72
N GLU A 468 4.20 -31.91 40.23
CA GLU A 468 3.48 -31.87 41.50
C GLU A 468 2.16 -32.65 41.42
N SER A 469 1.39 -32.42 40.35
CA SER A 469 0.04 -32.98 40.15
C SER A 469 0.05 -34.46 39.74
N TYR A 470 1.09 -34.90 39.01
CA TYR A 470 1.21 -36.26 38.49
C TYR A 470 2.49 -36.94 38.98
N PRO A 471 2.48 -37.52 40.20
CA PRO A 471 3.64 -38.21 40.77
C PRO A 471 4.16 -39.38 39.91
N VAL A 472 3.29 -40.01 39.12
CA VAL A 472 3.62 -41.15 38.23
C VAL A 472 4.60 -40.76 37.12
N SER A 473 4.65 -39.48 36.75
CA SER A 473 5.49 -38.93 35.69
C SER A 473 6.91 -38.58 36.18
N ARG A 474 7.13 -38.55 37.51
CA ARG A 474 8.44 -38.30 38.13
C ARG A 474 9.41 -39.44 37.76
N GLY A 475 10.65 -39.10 37.43
CA GLY A 475 11.63 -40.05 36.90
C GLY A 475 11.33 -40.57 35.48
N LYS A 476 10.19 -40.24 34.85
CA LYS A 476 9.83 -40.70 33.49
C LYS A 476 9.83 -39.60 32.45
N VAL A 477 9.64 -38.34 32.81
CA VAL A 477 9.56 -37.23 31.83
C VAL A 477 10.82 -36.38 31.87
N LEU A 478 11.28 -35.93 30.70
CA LEU A 478 12.39 -35.01 30.52
C LEU A 478 11.97 -33.85 29.60
N LEU A 479 12.09 -32.61 30.08
CA LEU A 479 11.95 -31.41 29.25
C LEU A 479 13.34 -30.92 28.82
N VAL A 480 13.59 -30.88 27.52
CA VAL A 480 14.82 -30.31 26.96
C VAL A 480 14.48 -28.99 26.28
N GLN A 481 14.96 -27.90 26.89
CA GLN A 481 14.77 -26.53 26.43
C GLN A 481 16.06 -26.01 25.81
N TYR A 482 16.04 -25.75 24.51
CA TYR A 482 17.11 -25.04 23.82
C TYR A 482 16.70 -23.59 23.54
N VAL A 483 17.60 -22.66 23.84
CA VAL A 483 17.44 -21.23 23.53
C VAL A 483 18.48 -20.86 22.47
N CYS A 484 18.03 -20.73 21.22
CA CYS A 484 18.87 -20.38 20.08
C CYS A 484 18.92 -18.86 19.90
N ALA A 485 19.58 -18.17 20.85
CA ALA A 485 19.68 -16.70 20.89
C ALA A 485 20.88 -16.11 20.13
N THR A 486 21.68 -16.95 19.45
CA THR A 486 22.87 -16.52 18.67
C THR A 486 22.55 -15.51 17.58
N ASP A 487 21.28 -15.41 17.19
CA ASP A 487 20.85 -14.73 15.97
C ASP A 487 19.87 -13.58 16.24
N THR A 488 19.65 -13.24 17.51
CA THR A 488 18.81 -12.10 17.88
C THR A 488 19.69 -10.87 18.06
N LEU A 489 19.34 -9.74 17.43
CA LEU A 489 19.80 -8.37 17.76
C LEU A 489 19.52 -7.96 19.24
N TRP A 490 19.15 -8.94 20.05
CA TRP A 490 18.50 -8.86 21.33
C TRP A 490 19.40 -9.64 22.28
N GLU A 491 20.13 -8.90 23.11
CA GLU A 491 20.77 -9.49 24.28
C GLU A 491 19.67 -10.15 25.11
N CYS A 492 19.76 -11.47 25.28
CA CYS A 492 19.12 -12.12 26.42
C CYS A 492 19.61 -11.36 27.65
N ARG A 493 18.70 -10.62 28.30
CA ARG A 493 19.08 -9.86 29.51
C ARG A 493 19.69 -10.87 30.47
N ARG A 494 20.94 -10.61 30.90
CA ARG A 494 21.70 -11.54 31.76
C ARG A 494 20.88 -11.96 32.98
N GLU A 495 20.09 -11.03 33.51
CA GLU A 495 19.17 -11.26 34.62
C GLU A 495 18.07 -12.29 34.32
N GLU A 496 17.50 -12.30 33.11
CA GLU A 496 16.48 -13.28 32.71
C GLU A 496 17.09 -14.68 32.60
N VAL A 497 18.29 -14.78 32.01
CA VAL A 497 19.04 -16.04 31.91
C VAL A 497 19.32 -16.62 33.30
N VAL A 498 19.83 -15.79 34.23
CA VAL A 498 20.10 -16.21 35.61
C VAL A 498 18.83 -16.68 36.31
N LYS A 499 17.71 -15.96 36.13
CA LYS A 499 16.42 -16.36 36.71
C LYS A 499 15.91 -17.69 36.15
N LEU A 500 16.04 -17.93 34.85
CA LEU A 500 15.62 -19.19 34.23
C LEU A 500 16.47 -20.37 34.72
N LEU A 501 17.79 -20.20 34.80
CA LEU A 501 18.68 -21.22 35.35
C LEU A 501 18.32 -21.56 36.81
N ALA A 502 18.07 -20.55 37.65
CA ALA A 502 17.66 -20.76 39.04
C ALA A 502 16.35 -21.56 39.15
N ILE A 503 15.36 -21.30 38.28
CA ILE A 503 14.10 -22.06 38.26
C ILE A 503 14.35 -23.53 37.87
N VAL A 504 15.22 -23.76 36.88
CA VAL A 504 15.58 -25.12 36.43
C VAL A 504 16.29 -25.89 37.54
N ASP A 505 17.25 -25.26 38.21
CA ASP A 505 17.98 -25.84 39.34
C ASP A 505 17.03 -26.19 40.49
N GLU A 506 16.05 -25.32 40.79
CA GLU A 506 15.05 -25.58 41.81
C GLU A 506 14.17 -26.79 41.47
N ILE A 507 13.71 -26.92 40.22
CA ILE A 507 12.91 -28.05 39.76
C ILE A 507 13.71 -29.36 39.85
N ASN A 508 14.95 -29.37 39.37
CA ASN A 508 15.79 -30.56 39.39
C ASN A 508 16.18 -30.97 40.82
N SER A 509 16.46 -29.99 41.70
CA SER A 509 16.83 -30.24 43.10
C SER A 509 15.66 -30.77 43.93
N ALA A 510 14.42 -30.30 43.65
CA ALA A 510 13.23 -30.71 44.40
C ALA A 510 12.93 -32.22 44.33
N TYR A 511 13.33 -32.88 43.24
CA TYR A 511 13.06 -34.31 43.01
C TYR A 511 14.33 -35.18 42.99
N GLY A 512 15.52 -34.59 43.11
CA GLY A 512 16.81 -35.32 43.09
C GLY A 512 17.12 -36.02 41.77
N ILE A 513 16.43 -35.64 40.69
CA ILE A 513 16.50 -36.24 39.35
C ILE A 513 16.42 -35.12 38.32
N THR A 514 17.22 -35.20 37.26
CA THR A 514 17.14 -34.27 36.14
C THR A 514 15.81 -34.44 35.40
N HIS A 515 15.01 -33.39 35.41
CA HIS A 515 13.71 -33.28 34.77
C HIS A 515 13.69 -32.18 33.72
N VAL A 516 14.57 -31.17 33.83
CA VAL A 516 14.72 -30.09 32.86
C VAL A 516 16.19 -29.93 32.49
N VAL A 517 16.49 -29.92 31.19
CA VAL A 517 17.80 -29.55 30.64
C VAL A 517 17.61 -28.23 29.88
N LEU A 518 18.31 -27.19 30.30
CA LEU A 518 18.26 -25.86 29.69
C LEU A 518 19.63 -25.51 29.12
N GLU A 519 19.70 -25.29 27.82
CA GLU A 519 20.93 -24.87 27.14
C GLU A 519 20.70 -23.61 26.30
N PHE A 520 21.68 -22.71 26.32
CA PHE A 520 21.70 -21.47 25.54
C PHE A 520 22.71 -21.56 24.41
N ASN A 521 22.45 -20.85 23.31
CA ASN A 521 23.34 -20.75 22.15
C ASN A 521 23.73 -22.10 21.53
N VAL A 522 22.76 -23.00 21.48
CA VAL A 522 22.92 -24.35 20.96
C VAL A 522 23.12 -24.34 19.45
N CYS A 523 24.07 -25.16 18.96
CA CYS A 523 24.32 -25.33 17.53
C CYS A 523 23.05 -25.82 16.79
N PRO A 524 22.81 -25.37 15.54
CA PRO A 524 21.60 -25.74 14.79
C PRO A 524 21.36 -27.24 14.66
N GLU A 525 22.40 -28.05 14.56
CA GLU A 525 22.33 -29.51 14.35
C GLU A 525 21.68 -30.20 15.56
N ARG A 526 22.00 -29.76 16.78
CA ARG A 526 21.44 -30.34 18.01
C ARG A 526 19.93 -30.13 18.12
N ARG A 527 19.38 -29.09 17.49
CA ARG A 527 17.92 -28.91 17.38
C ARG A 527 17.27 -30.06 16.61
N PHE A 528 17.83 -30.44 15.47
CA PHE A 528 17.29 -31.52 14.65
C PHE A 528 17.43 -32.88 15.33
N VAL A 529 18.55 -33.11 16.02
CA VAL A 529 18.75 -34.28 16.90
C VAL A 529 17.62 -34.35 17.92
N LEU A 530 17.35 -33.25 18.63
CA LEU A 530 16.28 -33.18 19.63
C LEU A 530 14.90 -33.47 19.02
N PHE A 531 14.58 -32.91 17.85
CA PHE A 531 13.32 -33.18 17.18
C PHE A 531 13.17 -34.63 16.71
N ALA A 532 14.25 -35.28 16.28
CA ALA A 532 14.22 -36.69 15.87
C ALA A 532 13.95 -37.64 17.04
N VAL A 533 14.47 -37.33 18.24
CA VAL A 533 14.31 -38.17 19.43
C VAL A 533 13.04 -37.87 20.22
N ALA A 534 12.57 -36.62 20.27
CA ALA A 534 11.51 -36.21 21.17
C ALA A 534 10.14 -36.80 20.86
N ASP A 535 9.42 -37.17 21.91
CA ASP A 535 8.06 -37.72 21.87
C ASP A 535 6.99 -36.64 21.82
N CYS A 536 7.32 -35.43 22.28
CA CYS A 536 6.44 -34.28 22.23
C CYS A 536 7.20 -33.00 21.92
N LEU A 537 6.66 -32.13 21.05
CA LEU A 537 7.09 -30.73 20.95
C LEU A 537 6.23 -29.86 21.87
N LEU A 538 6.85 -28.94 22.62
CA LEU A 538 6.17 -27.96 23.47
C LEU A 538 6.57 -26.53 23.09
N ASP A 539 5.62 -25.81 22.49
CA ASP A 539 5.73 -24.37 22.23
C ASP A 539 4.70 -23.60 23.07
N THR A 540 5.17 -22.79 24.00
CA THR A 540 4.34 -21.93 24.87
C THR A 540 4.53 -20.45 24.57
N SER A 541 4.91 -20.11 23.33
CA SER A 541 5.13 -18.72 22.94
C SER A 541 3.89 -17.89 23.26
N ILE A 542 4.06 -16.84 24.08
CA ILE A 542 2.98 -15.90 24.42
C ILE A 542 2.62 -15.03 23.20
N ARG A 543 3.59 -14.89 22.29
CA ARG A 543 3.40 -14.25 20.99
C ARG A 543 4.49 -14.71 20.06
N GLY A 544 4.17 -14.96 18.80
CA GLY A 544 5.19 -15.32 17.82
C GLY A 544 4.73 -14.93 16.43
N GLY A 545 5.68 -14.49 15.60
CA GLY A 545 5.45 -14.31 14.16
C GLY A 545 5.34 -15.68 13.49
N ILE A 546 6.22 -15.95 12.52
CA ILE A 546 6.35 -17.29 11.98
C ILE A 546 7.25 -18.17 12.87
N ASN A 547 6.73 -19.30 13.33
CA ASN A 547 7.51 -20.33 14.01
C ASN A 547 7.46 -21.66 13.23
N MET A 548 8.49 -21.95 12.44
CA MET A 548 8.54 -23.16 11.60
C MET A 548 8.92 -24.44 12.38
N ARG A 549 9.23 -24.32 13.68
CA ARG A 549 9.71 -25.42 14.54
C ARG A 549 8.72 -26.59 14.60
N ALA A 550 7.43 -26.30 14.58
CA ALA A 550 6.40 -27.33 14.54
C ALA A 550 6.47 -28.16 13.25
N LEU A 551 6.65 -27.51 12.10
CA LEU A 551 6.81 -28.18 10.80
C LEU A 551 8.11 -28.98 10.74
N GLU A 552 9.23 -28.39 11.23
CA GLU A 552 10.51 -29.09 11.32
C GLU A 552 10.41 -30.35 12.21
N TYR A 553 9.72 -30.26 13.35
CA TYR A 553 9.50 -31.41 14.25
C TYR A 553 8.70 -32.52 13.58
N ILE A 554 7.56 -32.18 12.97
CA ILE A 554 6.71 -33.16 12.26
C ILE A 554 7.51 -33.85 11.15
N TYR A 555 8.33 -33.10 10.41
CA TYR A 555 9.20 -33.65 9.39
C TYR A 555 10.25 -34.61 9.96
N CYS A 556 10.98 -34.20 11.00
CA CYS A 556 12.00 -35.05 11.65
C CYS A 556 11.42 -36.35 12.22
N ARG A 557 10.13 -36.36 12.61
CA ARG A 557 9.44 -37.56 13.08
C ARG A 557 9.04 -38.51 11.96
N ARG A 558 9.06 -38.09 10.68
CA ARG A 558 8.73 -38.91 9.50
C ARG A 558 7.39 -39.65 9.66
N GLY A 559 6.36 -38.96 10.16
CA GLY A 559 5.03 -39.54 10.42
C GLY A 559 4.93 -40.52 11.60
N ARG A 560 5.99 -40.69 12.40
CA ARG A 560 5.96 -41.51 13.63
C ARG A 560 5.14 -40.81 14.72
N SER A 561 4.56 -41.59 15.63
CA SER A 561 3.76 -41.10 16.76
C SER A 561 4.55 -40.07 17.59
N GLY A 562 4.18 -38.80 17.48
CA GLY A 562 4.73 -37.68 18.22
C GLY A 562 3.65 -36.65 18.48
N SER A 563 3.60 -36.10 19.68
CA SER A 563 2.57 -35.10 20.06
C SER A 563 3.11 -33.69 19.84
N VAL A 564 2.24 -32.76 19.45
CA VAL A 564 2.62 -31.34 19.32
C VAL A 564 1.71 -30.53 20.24
N ILE A 565 2.28 -29.88 21.26
CA ILE A 565 1.59 -28.92 22.11
C ILE A 565 1.98 -27.51 21.65
N LEU A 566 1.02 -26.75 21.14
CA LEU A 566 1.25 -25.41 20.62
C LEU A 566 0.41 -24.37 21.34
N SER A 567 1.02 -23.23 21.62
CA SER A 567 0.32 -22.03 22.03
C SER A 567 -0.69 -21.60 20.95
N GLU A 568 -1.91 -21.25 21.36
CA GLU A 568 -2.94 -20.69 20.47
C GLU A 568 -2.53 -19.35 19.83
N PHE A 569 -1.47 -18.71 20.36
CA PHE A 569 -0.91 -17.45 19.87
C PHE A 569 0.18 -17.63 18.81
N VAL A 570 0.49 -18.87 18.42
CA VAL A 570 1.43 -19.19 17.34
C VAL A 570 0.66 -19.50 16.05
N GLY A 571 1.13 -18.98 14.92
CA GLY A 571 0.38 -19.05 13.66
C GLY A 571 0.02 -20.46 13.18
N PHE A 572 0.96 -21.42 13.23
CA PHE A 572 0.70 -22.80 12.78
C PHE A 572 -0.22 -23.61 13.70
N SER A 573 -0.54 -23.10 14.90
CA SER A 573 -1.48 -23.79 15.82
C SER A 573 -2.83 -24.05 15.17
N LYS A 574 -3.28 -23.15 14.28
CA LYS A 574 -4.56 -23.25 13.57
C LYS A 574 -4.52 -24.16 12.34
N MET A 575 -3.33 -24.45 11.81
CA MET A 575 -3.13 -25.23 10.58
C MET A 575 -2.92 -26.72 10.83
N LEU A 576 -2.22 -27.06 11.91
CA LEU A 576 -1.89 -28.45 12.24
C LEU A 576 -3.05 -29.13 12.99
N LEU A 577 -3.41 -30.33 12.54
CA LEU A 577 -4.50 -31.12 13.15
C LEU A 577 -4.04 -31.82 14.43
N SER A 578 -2.78 -32.26 14.51
CA SER A 578 -2.20 -32.94 15.69
C SER A 578 -1.94 -32.00 16.87
N ALA A 579 -2.05 -30.69 16.66
CA ALA A 579 -1.69 -29.70 17.66
C ALA A 579 -2.69 -29.66 18.83
N ILE A 580 -2.23 -30.04 20.02
CA ILE A 580 -2.91 -29.77 21.29
C ILE A 580 -2.71 -28.29 21.62
N ARG A 581 -3.77 -27.50 21.40
CA ARG A 581 -3.73 -26.05 21.58
C ARG A 581 -3.85 -25.69 23.05
N VAL A 582 -2.96 -24.83 23.53
CA VAL A 582 -2.95 -24.36 24.92
C VAL A 582 -2.87 -22.85 24.99
N ASN A 583 -3.49 -22.28 26.02
CA ASN A 583 -3.22 -20.91 26.41
C ASN A 583 -2.05 -20.93 27.43
N PRO A 584 -0.86 -20.41 27.10
CA PRO A 584 0.31 -20.46 28.00
C PRO A 584 0.10 -19.74 29.34
N TRP A 585 -0.87 -18.82 29.44
CA TRP A 585 -1.22 -18.13 30.68
C TRP A 585 -2.07 -18.98 31.61
N HIS A 586 -2.82 -19.95 31.07
CA HIS A 586 -3.63 -20.89 31.84
C HIS A 586 -2.80 -22.15 32.12
N ILE A 587 -2.06 -22.11 33.21
CA ILE A 587 -1.07 -23.13 33.60
C ILE A 587 -1.69 -24.53 33.66
N GLU A 588 -2.91 -24.64 34.17
CA GLU A 588 -3.67 -25.88 34.29
C GLU A 588 -3.92 -26.53 32.93
N SER A 589 -4.25 -25.74 31.90
CA SER A 589 -4.42 -26.26 30.53
C SER A 589 -3.12 -26.81 29.95
N VAL A 590 -1.97 -26.18 30.25
CA VAL A 590 -0.66 -26.71 29.84
C VAL A 590 -0.35 -28.02 30.56
N VAL A 591 -0.65 -28.09 31.86
CA VAL A 591 -0.48 -29.31 32.68
C VAL A 591 -1.34 -30.46 32.15
N GLU A 592 -2.61 -30.21 31.84
CA GLU A 592 -3.52 -31.20 31.24
C GLU A 592 -3.06 -31.64 29.84
N ALA A 593 -2.53 -30.71 29.04
CA ALA A 593 -1.99 -31.02 27.72
C ALA A 593 -0.73 -31.90 27.81
N LEU A 594 0.15 -31.66 28.78
CA LEU A 594 1.33 -32.50 29.05
C LEU A 594 0.94 -33.91 29.47
N ASP A 595 -0.03 -34.05 30.38
CA ASP A 595 -0.55 -35.36 30.78
C ASP A 595 -1.18 -36.09 29.59
N ARG A 596 -2.02 -35.39 28.83
CA ARG A 596 -2.65 -35.92 27.61
C ARG A 596 -1.62 -36.40 26.60
N ALA A 597 -0.58 -35.59 26.36
CA ALA A 597 0.50 -35.94 25.44
C ALA A 597 1.32 -37.14 25.92
N MET A 598 1.37 -37.42 27.23
CA MET A 598 2.01 -38.63 27.74
C MET A 598 1.06 -39.85 27.64
N CYS A 599 -0.23 -39.68 27.91
CA CYS A 599 -1.20 -40.78 28.07
C CYS A 599 -1.90 -41.28 26.78
N TYR A 600 -1.97 -40.50 25.70
CA TYR A 600 -2.64 -40.90 24.44
C TYR A 600 -2.14 -42.25 23.88
N SER A 601 -3.02 -43.02 23.25
CA SER A 601 -2.66 -44.26 22.54
C SER A 601 -1.71 -43.95 21.37
N SER A 602 -0.80 -44.88 21.03
CA SER A 602 0.16 -44.68 19.93
C SER A 602 -0.51 -44.67 18.54
N GLU A 603 -1.67 -45.33 18.41
CA GLU A 603 -2.37 -45.53 17.14
C GLU A 603 -3.08 -44.25 16.67
N GLU A 604 -3.89 -43.62 17.52
CA GLU A 604 -4.59 -42.36 17.21
C GLU A 604 -3.60 -41.23 16.91
N ARG A 605 -2.46 -41.20 17.62
CA ARG A 605 -1.39 -40.22 17.36
C ARG A 605 -0.76 -40.41 15.98
N ALA A 606 -0.57 -41.66 15.55
CA ALA A 606 0.12 -41.94 14.29
C ALA A 606 -0.73 -41.51 13.09
N GLU A 607 -2.05 -41.73 13.13
CA GLU A 607 -2.96 -41.34 12.04
C GLU A 607 -2.99 -39.82 11.84
N VAL A 608 -3.17 -39.05 12.92
CA VAL A 608 -3.22 -37.57 12.83
C VAL A 608 -1.84 -36.99 12.50
N ALA A 609 -0.75 -37.56 13.03
CA ALA A 609 0.61 -37.14 12.69
C ALA A 609 0.95 -37.41 11.22
N LEU A 610 0.41 -38.47 10.62
CA LEU A 610 0.60 -38.77 9.21
C LEU A 610 -0.06 -37.69 8.33
N HIS A 611 -1.28 -37.25 8.65
CA HIS A 611 -1.94 -36.18 7.90
C HIS A 611 -1.16 -34.85 7.96
N ASP A 612 -0.66 -34.48 9.14
CA ASP A 612 0.18 -33.28 9.27
C ASP A 612 1.52 -33.43 8.53
N PHE A 613 2.08 -34.64 8.48
CA PHE A 613 3.27 -34.93 7.68
C PHE A 613 2.99 -34.82 6.17
N GLU A 614 1.87 -35.36 5.69
CA GLU A 614 1.42 -35.20 4.30
C GLU A 614 1.20 -33.73 3.94
N TYR A 615 0.62 -32.94 4.84
CA TYR A 615 0.50 -31.49 4.69
C TYR A 615 1.86 -30.81 4.52
N VAL A 616 2.82 -31.13 5.40
CA VAL A 616 4.19 -30.59 5.34
C VAL A 616 4.89 -30.99 4.03
N MET A 617 4.62 -32.18 3.50
CA MET A 617 5.17 -32.68 2.24
C MET A 617 4.47 -32.15 0.99
N SER A 618 3.23 -31.65 1.11
CA SER A 618 2.41 -31.24 -0.03
C SER A 618 2.92 -29.99 -0.76
N SER A 619 3.67 -29.13 -0.06
CA SER A 619 4.19 -27.88 -0.59
C SER A 619 5.50 -27.52 0.10
N ASP A 620 6.47 -27.05 -0.67
CA ASP A 620 7.81 -26.70 -0.22
C ASP A 620 8.10 -25.19 -0.38
N THR A 621 9.31 -24.79 -0.01
CA THR A 621 9.71 -23.38 -0.10
C THR A 621 9.77 -22.91 -1.56
N VAL A 622 10.10 -23.78 -2.52
CA VAL A 622 10.13 -23.44 -3.96
C VAL A 622 8.72 -23.14 -4.47
N ALA A 623 7.75 -23.99 -4.16
CA ALA A 623 6.36 -23.79 -4.53
C ALA A 623 5.80 -22.48 -3.96
N TRP A 624 6.19 -22.12 -2.73
CA TRP A 624 5.82 -20.84 -2.12
C TRP A 624 6.38 -19.63 -2.90
N VAL A 625 7.66 -19.67 -3.29
CA VAL A 625 8.30 -18.62 -4.10
C VAL A 625 7.61 -18.48 -5.45
N ASP A 626 7.45 -19.59 -6.17
CA ASP A 626 6.87 -19.58 -7.52
C ASP A 626 5.41 -19.12 -7.48
N HIS A 627 4.65 -19.50 -6.44
CA HIS A 627 3.30 -19.00 -6.23
C HIS A 627 3.29 -17.48 -6.01
N PHE A 628 4.14 -16.95 -5.12
CA PHE A 628 4.18 -15.52 -4.83
C PHE A 628 4.55 -14.69 -6.06
N VAL A 629 5.56 -15.13 -6.82
CA VAL A 629 6.01 -14.45 -8.05
C VAL A 629 4.92 -14.47 -9.11
N ARG A 630 4.18 -15.59 -9.25
CA ARG A 630 3.04 -15.69 -10.17
C ARG A 630 1.93 -14.71 -9.79
N GLU A 631 1.55 -14.64 -8.52
CA GLU A 631 0.53 -13.68 -8.07
C GLU A 631 1.02 -12.23 -8.24
N MET A 632 2.32 -11.97 -8.07
CA MET A 632 2.91 -10.65 -8.32
C MET A 632 2.85 -10.29 -9.80
N HIS A 633 3.04 -11.24 -10.71
CA HIS A 633 2.86 -11.03 -12.14
C HIS A 633 1.43 -10.62 -12.50
N PHE A 634 0.42 -11.22 -11.86
CA PHE A 634 -0.98 -10.87 -12.11
C PHE A 634 -1.41 -9.56 -11.46
N ALA A 635 -0.82 -9.22 -10.30
CA ALA A 635 -1.10 -7.97 -9.59
C ALA A 635 -0.43 -6.75 -10.24
N ARG A 636 0.54 -6.95 -11.15
CA ARG A 636 1.38 -5.89 -11.70
C ARG A 636 0.58 -4.76 -12.33
N LYS A 637 1.19 -3.58 -12.30
CA LYS A 637 0.72 -2.36 -12.96
C LYS A 637 0.42 -2.62 -14.45
N ARG A 638 -0.78 -2.22 -14.86
CA ARG A 638 -1.29 -2.45 -16.21
C ARG A 638 -0.53 -1.62 -17.26
N PRO A 639 -0.09 -2.22 -18.38
CA PRO A 639 0.70 -1.53 -19.39
C PRO A 639 -0.09 -0.45 -20.16
N ASP A 640 -1.41 -0.57 -20.24
CA ASP A 640 -2.34 0.36 -20.89
C ASP A 640 -2.66 1.60 -20.05
N MET A 641 -2.19 1.64 -18.80
CA MET A 641 -2.40 2.75 -17.86
C MET A 641 -1.12 3.58 -17.70
N LEU A 642 -1.31 4.89 -17.57
CA LEU A 642 -0.27 5.82 -17.18
C LEU A 642 -0.16 5.86 -15.66
N HIS A 643 1.02 5.54 -15.14
CA HIS A 643 1.31 5.59 -13.72
C HIS A 643 1.94 6.93 -13.37
N LEU A 644 1.19 7.77 -12.66
CA LEU A 644 1.61 9.10 -12.25
C LEU A 644 1.91 9.12 -10.76
N THR A 645 2.70 10.09 -10.34
CA THR A 645 3.18 10.21 -8.97
C THR A 645 2.94 11.64 -8.51
N TRP A 646 2.39 11.84 -7.34
CA TRP A 646 2.01 13.16 -6.84
C TRP A 646 2.22 13.26 -5.33
N GLY A 647 2.58 14.45 -4.87
CA GLY A 647 2.86 14.74 -3.46
C GLY A 647 4.35 14.59 -3.09
N PHE A 648 4.70 15.18 -1.94
CA PHE A 648 6.04 15.25 -1.38
C PHE A 648 6.13 14.44 -0.07
N GLY A 649 7.34 14.03 0.29
CA GLY A 649 7.70 13.32 1.49
C GLY A 649 6.81 12.13 1.75
N ASN A 650 6.25 12.08 2.95
CA ASN A 650 5.31 11.07 3.41
C ASN A 650 3.92 11.14 2.73
N ASN A 651 3.61 12.22 1.99
CA ASN A 651 2.34 12.42 1.28
C ASN A 651 2.39 11.98 -0.19
N TYR A 652 3.51 11.40 -0.61
CA TYR A 652 3.66 10.79 -1.93
C TYR A 652 2.58 9.73 -2.20
N LYS A 653 2.04 9.78 -3.42
CA LYS A 653 0.97 8.91 -3.89
C LYS A 653 1.21 8.54 -5.35
N THR A 654 1.00 7.27 -5.68
CA THR A 654 1.01 6.79 -7.06
C THR A 654 -0.42 6.63 -7.56
N TYR A 655 -0.73 7.31 -8.66
CA TYR A 655 -2.01 7.29 -9.36
C TYR A 655 -1.92 6.44 -10.61
N SER A 656 -3.04 5.89 -11.03
CA SER A 656 -3.14 5.25 -12.34
C SER A 656 -4.35 5.77 -13.08
N VAL A 657 -4.08 6.25 -14.27
CA VAL A 657 -5.05 6.87 -15.16
C VAL A 657 -4.90 6.23 -16.55
N PRO A 658 -5.92 6.26 -17.40
CA PRO A 658 -5.79 5.76 -18.77
C PRO A 658 -4.63 6.43 -19.52
N SER A 659 -3.93 5.72 -20.39
CA SER A 659 -2.84 6.27 -21.22
C SER A 659 -3.29 7.43 -22.13
N THR A 660 -4.58 7.51 -22.42
CA THR A 660 -5.20 8.62 -23.17
C THR A 660 -5.45 9.87 -22.33
N PHE A 661 -5.25 9.83 -21.02
CA PHE A 661 -5.52 10.94 -20.10
C PHE A 661 -4.47 12.03 -20.22
N GLN A 662 -4.87 13.23 -20.66
CA GLN A 662 -3.94 14.32 -20.97
C GLN A 662 -4.42 15.66 -20.39
N LEU A 663 -3.48 16.58 -20.18
CA LEU A 663 -3.82 17.98 -19.89
C LEU A 663 -4.59 18.55 -21.08
N LEU A 664 -5.66 19.29 -20.79
CA LEU A 664 -6.50 19.89 -21.82
C LEU A 664 -5.72 20.93 -22.63
N ASP A 665 -5.59 20.70 -23.94
CA ASP A 665 -5.13 21.73 -24.87
C ASP A 665 -6.28 22.70 -25.19
N LYS A 666 -6.16 23.93 -24.71
CA LYS A 666 -7.17 24.98 -24.90
C LYS A 666 -7.36 25.30 -26.38
N ASP A 667 -6.30 25.29 -27.18
CA ASP A 667 -6.36 25.64 -28.61
C ASP A 667 -7.13 24.57 -29.39
N LEU A 668 -6.98 23.30 -29.02
CA LEU A 668 -7.76 22.20 -29.58
C LEU A 668 -9.26 22.38 -29.32
N VAL A 669 -9.64 22.75 -28.09
CA VAL A 669 -11.04 23.00 -27.74
C VAL A 669 -11.57 24.18 -28.54
N LEU A 670 -10.82 25.28 -28.62
CA LEU A 670 -11.21 26.47 -29.38
C LEU A 670 -11.34 26.17 -30.88
N GLN A 671 -10.43 25.39 -31.46
CA GLN A 671 -10.50 25.00 -32.86
C GLN A 671 -11.75 24.17 -33.16
N ARG A 672 -12.04 23.16 -32.33
CA ARG A 672 -13.23 22.32 -32.50
C ARG A 672 -14.51 23.10 -32.28
N TYR A 673 -14.54 23.93 -31.24
CA TYR A 673 -15.63 24.85 -30.95
C TYR A 673 -15.89 25.75 -32.16
N HIS A 674 -14.85 26.41 -32.69
CA HIS A 674 -14.93 27.26 -33.88
C HIS A 674 -15.53 26.54 -35.10
N SER A 675 -15.08 25.32 -35.38
CA SER A 675 -15.54 24.56 -36.56
C SER A 675 -16.98 24.01 -36.44
N SER A 676 -17.58 24.08 -35.26
CA SER A 676 -18.87 23.46 -34.94
C SER A 676 -20.02 24.46 -34.98
N VAL A 677 -21.24 24.01 -35.26
CA VAL A 677 -22.44 24.84 -35.38
C VAL A 677 -23.49 24.49 -34.33
N ARG A 678 -23.57 23.24 -33.88
CA ARG A 678 -24.50 22.75 -32.85
C ARG A 678 -23.70 22.30 -31.63
N ARG A 679 -23.54 23.21 -30.68
CA ARG A 679 -22.62 23.06 -29.54
C ARG A 679 -23.38 22.88 -28.23
N LEU A 680 -23.06 21.84 -27.47
CA LEU A 680 -23.55 21.64 -26.10
C LEU A 680 -22.40 21.82 -25.12
N ILE A 681 -22.58 22.68 -24.12
CA ILE A 681 -21.61 22.91 -23.04
C ILE A 681 -22.32 22.61 -21.73
N MET A 682 -21.92 21.52 -21.06
CA MET A 682 -22.48 21.06 -19.80
C MET A 682 -21.42 21.15 -18.70
N ILE A 683 -21.64 21.99 -17.69
CA ILE A 683 -20.64 22.34 -16.69
C ILE A 683 -21.21 22.07 -15.30
N ASP A 684 -20.45 21.33 -14.49
CA ASP A 684 -20.75 21.19 -13.07
C ASP A 684 -20.48 22.50 -12.32
N CYS A 685 -21.25 22.77 -11.27
CA CYS A 685 -21.07 23.99 -10.49
C CYS A 685 -20.01 23.83 -9.40
N GLU A 686 -20.27 22.95 -8.44
CA GLU A 686 -19.43 22.80 -7.26
C GLU A 686 -18.07 22.24 -7.61
N GLY A 687 -16.99 22.79 -7.05
CA GLY A 687 -15.62 22.32 -7.31
C GLY A 687 -15.09 22.50 -8.73
N THR A 688 -15.94 22.98 -9.66
CA THR A 688 -15.62 23.20 -11.06
C THR A 688 -15.64 24.70 -11.41
N MET A 689 -16.68 25.43 -11.01
CA MET A 689 -16.78 26.89 -11.18
C MET A 689 -16.46 27.68 -9.90
N CYS A 690 -16.21 26.96 -8.81
CA CYS A 690 -15.86 27.45 -7.49
C CYS A 690 -14.98 26.40 -6.78
N PRO A 691 -14.32 26.73 -5.65
CA PRO A 691 -13.53 25.77 -4.88
C PRO A 691 -14.36 24.54 -4.43
N SER A 692 -13.72 23.37 -4.32
CA SER A 692 -14.43 22.14 -3.95
C SER A 692 -14.78 22.13 -2.46
N LEU A 693 -16.00 21.69 -2.13
CA LEU A 693 -16.46 21.55 -0.74
C LEU A 693 -15.64 20.50 0.04
N TRP A 694 -15.02 19.56 -0.66
CA TRP A 694 -14.41 18.37 -0.08
C TRP A 694 -13.00 18.59 0.47
N ASP A 695 -12.38 19.75 0.19
CA ASP A 695 -11.10 20.11 0.78
C ASP A 695 -11.22 20.34 2.29
N ILE A 696 -12.41 20.73 2.77
CA ILE A 696 -12.75 20.86 4.19
C ILE A 696 -14.21 20.40 4.40
N PRO A 697 -14.46 19.13 4.76
CA PRO A 697 -15.82 18.62 4.91
C PRO A 697 -16.60 19.39 5.98
N PRO A 698 -17.91 19.66 5.76
CA PRO A 698 -18.73 20.38 6.71
C PRO A 698 -18.85 19.60 8.02
N ARG A 699 -18.80 20.33 9.14
CA ARG A 699 -18.87 19.78 10.51
C ARG A 699 -20.30 19.55 10.99
N SER A 700 -21.27 20.17 10.34
CA SER A 700 -22.70 20.03 10.63
C SER A 700 -23.54 20.37 9.39
N PRO A 701 -24.84 20.03 9.37
CA PRO A 701 -25.76 20.50 8.33
C PRO A 701 -25.78 22.03 8.19
N GLN A 702 -25.66 22.74 9.31
CA GLN A 702 -25.65 24.21 9.36
C GLN A 702 -24.36 24.80 8.76
N ASP A 703 -23.21 24.18 9.04
CA ASP A 703 -21.92 24.54 8.42
C ASP A 703 -21.95 24.25 6.91
N CYS A 704 -22.59 23.16 6.50
CA CYS A 704 -22.83 22.86 5.08
C CYS A 704 -23.65 23.95 4.40
N GLU A 705 -24.81 24.32 4.96
CA GLU A 705 -25.67 25.38 4.42
C GLU A 705 -24.97 26.75 4.36
N GLN A 706 -24.22 27.12 5.39
CA GLN A 706 -23.47 28.38 5.43
C GLN A 706 -22.38 28.39 4.35
N ARG A 707 -21.62 27.30 4.18
CA ARG A 707 -20.60 27.19 3.14
C ARG A 707 -21.19 27.23 1.73
N ILE A 708 -22.34 26.57 1.51
CA ILE A 708 -23.05 26.60 0.22
C ILE A 708 -23.43 28.03 -0.16
N ARG A 709 -23.90 28.82 0.81
CA ARG A 709 -24.34 30.20 0.58
C ARG A 709 -23.19 31.20 0.37
N PHE A 710 -22.08 31.04 1.10
CA PHE A 710 -21.04 32.08 1.15
C PHE A 710 -19.69 31.70 0.51
N HIS A 711 -19.44 30.40 0.27
CA HIS A 711 -18.12 29.92 -0.17
C HIS A 711 -18.14 29.01 -1.41
N LEU A 712 -19.33 28.61 -1.89
CA LEU A 712 -19.49 27.68 -3.03
C LEU A 712 -20.29 28.27 -4.21
N SER A 713 -20.59 29.57 -4.21
CA SER A 713 -21.17 30.20 -5.40
C SER A 713 -20.15 30.25 -6.54
N PRO A 714 -20.56 30.07 -7.81
CA PRO A 714 -19.70 30.30 -8.97
C PRO A 714 -19.01 31.66 -8.90
N MET A 715 -17.75 31.74 -9.35
CA MET A 715 -17.05 33.02 -9.44
C MET A 715 -17.80 34.00 -10.36
N GLU A 716 -17.80 35.29 -10.04
CA GLU A 716 -18.48 36.31 -10.85
C GLU A 716 -18.02 36.29 -12.32
N SER A 717 -16.72 36.10 -12.56
CA SER A 717 -16.16 35.94 -13.90
C SER A 717 -16.77 34.76 -14.67
N ASN A 718 -17.04 33.63 -14.01
CA ASN A 718 -17.68 32.47 -14.63
C ASN A 718 -19.14 32.74 -14.99
N VAL A 719 -19.86 33.47 -14.13
CA VAL A 719 -21.24 33.90 -14.41
C VAL A 719 -21.28 34.81 -15.63
N ASP A 720 -20.36 35.77 -15.74
CA ASP A 720 -20.25 36.67 -16.88
C ASP A 720 -19.89 35.92 -18.18
N ASN A 721 -18.93 35.00 -18.12
CA ASN A 721 -18.57 34.16 -19.26
C ASN A 721 -19.75 33.29 -19.73
N ILE A 722 -20.50 32.70 -18.79
CA ILE A 722 -21.70 31.91 -19.10
C ILE A 722 -22.79 32.80 -19.72
N ARG A 723 -22.95 34.05 -19.27
CA ARG A 723 -23.88 35.00 -19.89
C ARG A 723 -23.56 35.23 -21.37
N ILE A 724 -22.28 35.42 -21.70
CA ILE A 724 -21.82 35.61 -23.08
C ILE A 724 -22.07 34.34 -23.90
N LEU A 725 -21.61 33.18 -23.41
CA LEU A 725 -21.74 31.91 -24.12
C LEU A 725 -23.20 31.50 -24.35
N SER A 726 -24.08 31.71 -23.37
CA SER A 726 -25.51 31.42 -23.49
C SER A 726 -26.27 32.43 -24.38
N SER A 727 -25.69 33.59 -24.67
CA SER A 727 -26.29 34.57 -25.59
C SER A 727 -26.08 34.19 -27.06
N ASN A 728 -25.09 33.35 -27.37
CA ASN A 728 -24.87 32.84 -28.71
C ASN A 728 -25.90 31.75 -29.07
N PRO A 729 -26.70 31.90 -30.14
CA PRO A 729 -27.74 30.94 -30.50
C PRO A 729 -27.21 29.58 -30.99
N LEU A 730 -25.91 29.48 -31.30
CA LEU A 730 -25.27 28.21 -31.67
C LEU A 730 -24.93 27.34 -30.45
N ASN A 731 -24.99 27.91 -29.26
CA ASN A 731 -24.64 27.25 -28.01
C ASN A 731 -25.87 26.86 -27.21
N ILE A 732 -25.83 25.67 -26.65
CA ILE A 732 -26.66 25.27 -25.53
C ILE A 732 -25.74 25.14 -24.33
N VAL A 733 -25.85 26.09 -23.41
CA VAL A 733 -25.09 26.07 -22.16
C VAL A 733 -25.98 25.52 -21.04
N VAL A 734 -25.49 24.55 -20.29
CA VAL A 734 -26.21 23.90 -19.20
C VAL A 734 -25.33 23.85 -17.95
N ALA A 735 -25.76 24.52 -16.89
CA ALA A 735 -25.18 24.36 -15.57
C ALA A 735 -25.89 23.22 -14.84
N ILE A 736 -25.14 22.23 -14.37
CA ILE A 736 -25.65 21.13 -13.56
C ILE A 736 -25.08 21.19 -12.14
N SER A 737 -25.90 20.86 -11.15
CA SER A 737 -25.49 20.87 -9.75
C SER A 737 -26.26 19.83 -8.93
N GLY A 738 -25.65 19.39 -7.83
CA GLY A 738 -26.31 18.57 -6.81
C GLY A 738 -27.33 19.35 -5.94
N ARG A 739 -27.38 20.68 -6.03
CA ARG A 739 -28.21 21.54 -5.17
C ARG A 739 -29.66 21.68 -5.65
N ASN A 740 -30.49 22.27 -4.78
CA ASN A 740 -31.90 22.54 -5.04
C ASN A 740 -32.08 23.69 -6.06
N ARG A 741 -33.31 23.84 -6.56
CA ARG A 741 -33.66 24.85 -7.58
C ARG A 741 -33.36 26.27 -7.11
N ASP A 742 -33.72 26.58 -5.86
CA ASP A 742 -33.56 27.91 -5.28
C ASP A 742 -32.09 28.37 -5.25
N CYS A 743 -31.16 27.44 -4.98
CA CYS A 743 -29.72 27.71 -5.04
C CYS A 743 -29.29 28.10 -6.46
N LEU A 744 -29.69 27.35 -7.49
CA LEU A 744 -29.28 27.64 -8.88
C LEU A 744 -29.90 28.96 -9.38
N GLU A 745 -31.14 29.27 -9.00
CA GLU A 745 -31.76 30.56 -9.34
C GLU A 745 -31.07 31.74 -8.65
N THR A 746 -30.52 31.51 -7.45
CA THR A 746 -29.72 32.51 -6.73
C THR A 746 -28.33 32.69 -7.36
N TRP A 747 -27.69 31.61 -7.81
CA TRP A 747 -26.36 31.65 -8.43
C TRP A 747 -26.36 32.25 -9.83
N PHE A 748 -27.44 32.03 -10.59
CA PHE A 748 -27.57 32.49 -11.98
C PHE A 748 -28.79 33.39 -12.16
N PRO A 749 -28.79 34.60 -11.53
CA PRO A 749 -29.88 35.54 -11.71
C PRO A 749 -29.88 36.09 -13.15
N ASP A 750 -31.08 36.27 -13.71
CA ASP A 750 -31.30 36.97 -14.98
C ASP A 750 -30.60 36.39 -16.22
N LEU A 751 -30.41 35.07 -16.28
CA LEU A 751 -29.87 34.35 -17.46
C LEU A 751 -30.95 33.48 -18.15
N PRO A 752 -31.80 34.05 -19.04
CA PRO A 752 -32.93 33.34 -19.64
C PRO A 752 -32.53 32.25 -20.64
N ASN A 753 -31.34 32.35 -21.23
CA ASN A 753 -30.83 31.40 -22.23
C ASN A 753 -29.95 30.29 -21.62
N LEU A 754 -29.72 30.30 -20.31
CA LEU A 754 -28.98 29.27 -19.61
C LEU A 754 -29.90 28.09 -19.24
N GLY A 755 -29.45 26.88 -19.55
CA GLY A 755 -30.04 25.66 -19.02
C GLY A 755 -29.60 25.42 -17.57
N LEU A 756 -30.54 25.13 -16.67
CA LEU A 756 -30.26 24.81 -15.27
C LEU A 756 -30.73 23.39 -14.94
N CYS A 757 -29.87 22.60 -14.31
CA CYS A 757 -30.16 21.24 -13.86
C CYS A 757 -29.86 21.11 -12.36
N ALA A 758 -30.91 20.98 -11.55
CA ALA A 758 -30.84 20.87 -10.09
C ALA A 758 -31.09 19.43 -9.61
N GLY A 759 -30.56 19.09 -8.44
CA GLY A 759 -30.69 17.76 -7.84
C GLY A 759 -30.08 16.66 -8.72
N TYR A 760 -28.84 16.84 -9.17
CA TYR A 760 -28.17 15.92 -10.10
C TYR A 760 -28.91 15.72 -11.43
N GLY A 761 -29.75 16.70 -11.80
CA GLY A 761 -30.50 16.75 -13.06
C GLY A 761 -31.90 16.15 -13.00
N TYR A 762 -32.43 15.85 -11.81
CA TYR A 762 -33.85 15.55 -11.66
C TYR A 762 -34.74 16.71 -12.13
N PHE A 763 -34.44 17.92 -11.64
CA PHE A 763 -35.11 19.12 -12.10
C PHE A 763 -34.28 19.72 -13.21
N TYR A 764 -34.92 20.04 -14.32
CA TYR A 764 -34.25 20.73 -15.41
C TYR A 764 -35.12 21.86 -15.94
N LYS A 765 -34.46 22.95 -16.28
CA LYS A 765 -35.04 24.15 -16.89
C LYS A 765 -34.15 24.46 -18.08
N ILE A 766 -34.58 24.04 -19.27
CA ILE A 766 -33.79 24.14 -20.49
C ILE A 766 -34.59 24.99 -21.49
N PRO A 767 -34.09 26.17 -21.91
CA PRO A 767 -34.90 27.15 -22.64
C PRO A 767 -35.65 26.59 -23.85
N PHE A 768 -34.96 25.85 -24.73
CA PHE A 768 -35.56 25.27 -25.94
C PHE A 768 -36.51 24.09 -25.68
N LEU A 769 -36.38 23.42 -24.54
CA LEU A 769 -37.13 22.19 -24.22
C LEU A 769 -38.33 22.47 -23.31
N THR A 770 -38.18 23.39 -22.35
CA THR A 770 -39.18 23.65 -21.31
C THR A 770 -39.75 25.06 -21.33
N GLY A 771 -39.31 25.92 -22.26
CA GLY A 771 -39.77 27.31 -22.36
C GLY A 771 -39.44 28.12 -21.10
N GLY A 772 -38.31 27.81 -20.45
CA GLY A 772 -37.87 28.50 -19.24
C GLY A 772 -38.59 28.09 -17.96
N LYS A 773 -39.40 27.02 -17.97
CA LYS A 773 -40.04 26.46 -16.76
C LYS A 773 -39.27 25.25 -16.23
N TRP A 774 -39.34 25.05 -14.92
CA TRP A 774 -38.81 23.85 -14.28
C TRP A 774 -39.70 22.65 -14.58
N ASN A 775 -39.11 21.60 -15.13
CA ASN A 775 -39.72 20.29 -15.31
C ASN A 775 -38.96 19.23 -14.50
N CYS A 776 -39.57 18.05 -14.35
CA CYS A 776 -38.98 16.90 -13.68
C CYS A 776 -38.65 15.81 -14.70
N MET A 777 -37.52 15.12 -14.53
CA MET A 777 -37.13 13.98 -15.35
C MET A 777 -38.07 12.78 -15.16
N VAL A 778 -38.64 12.65 -13.97
CA VAL A 778 -39.66 11.65 -13.64
C VAL A 778 -40.90 12.37 -13.13
N GLU A 779 -42.04 12.14 -13.78
CA GLU A 779 -43.32 12.70 -13.37
C GLU A 779 -44.04 11.78 -12.36
N ASN A 780 -44.90 12.35 -11.51
CA ASN A 780 -45.75 11.62 -10.55
C ASN A 780 -44.99 10.75 -9.53
N VAL A 781 -43.87 11.25 -9.01
CA VAL A 781 -43.11 10.58 -7.95
C VAL A 781 -43.89 10.66 -6.62
N ASP A 782 -44.08 9.50 -5.99
CA ASP A 782 -44.71 9.39 -4.67
C ASP A 782 -43.73 9.71 -3.54
N ASP A 783 -43.74 10.92 -3.01
CA ASP A 783 -42.81 11.40 -1.97
C ASP A 783 -42.88 10.65 -0.62
N ARG A 784 -43.80 9.69 -0.44
CA ARG A 784 -43.87 8.85 0.77
C ARG A 784 -42.56 8.11 1.05
N TRP A 785 -41.78 7.76 0.01
CA TRP A 785 -40.48 7.12 0.18
C TRP A 785 -39.52 7.97 1.02
N LYS A 786 -39.54 9.31 0.89
CA LYS A 786 -38.65 10.21 1.64
C LYS A 786 -38.98 10.22 3.12
N VAL A 787 -40.27 10.28 3.46
CA VAL A 787 -40.73 10.26 4.86
C VAL A 787 -40.27 8.98 5.54
N ILE A 788 -40.43 7.84 4.87
CA ILE A 788 -40.02 6.54 5.40
C ILE A 788 -38.49 6.46 5.50
N ALA A 789 -37.76 6.93 4.48
CA ALA A 789 -36.30 6.94 4.48
C ALA A 789 -35.74 7.81 5.61
N LEU A 790 -36.29 9.01 5.82
CA LEU A 790 -35.91 9.91 6.91
C LEU A 790 -36.14 9.26 8.27
N GLN A 791 -37.32 8.69 8.52
CA GLN A 791 -37.63 8.02 9.80
C GLN A 791 -36.66 6.87 10.10
N ILE A 792 -36.30 6.08 9.10
CA ILE A 792 -35.31 5.01 9.26
C ILE A 792 -33.93 5.62 9.53
N MET A 793 -33.48 6.55 8.69
CA MET A 793 -32.16 7.17 8.83
C MET A 793 -32.01 7.93 10.15
N GLU A 794 -33.06 8.56 10.69
CA GLU A 794 -33.06 9.27 11.97
C GLU A 794 -32.73 8.32 13.14
N GLN A 795 -33.27 7.10 13.12
CA GLN A 795 -32.92 6.09 14.12
C GLN A 795 -31.44 5.71 14.05
N TYR A 796 -30.90 5.58 12.83
CA TYR A 796 -29.48 5.30 12.62
C TYR A 796 -28.59 6.49 13.00
N ALA A 797 -29.04 7.73 12.74
CA ALA A 797 -28.32 8.94 13.14
C ALA A 797 -28.23 9.08 14.64
N HIS A 798 -29.32 8.81 15.37
CA HIS A 798 -29.32 8.84 16.83
C HIS A 798 -28.37 7.82 17.47
N ARG A 799 -28.25 6.63 16.89
CA ARG A 799 -27.37 5.57 17.42
C ARG A 799 -25.95 5.58 16.85
N THR A 800 -25.65 6.47 15.89
CA THR A 800 -24.34 6.59 15.23
C THR A 800 -23.72 7.97 15.50
N PRO A 801 -22.94 8.13 16.59
CA PRO A 801 -22.29 9.40 16.91
C PRO A 801 -21.44 9.93 15.75
N GLY A 802 -21.48 11.24 15.50
CA GLY A 802 -20.77 11.88 14.38
C GLY A 802 -21.47 11.77 13.02
N SER A 803 -22.63 11.13 12.95
CA SER A 803 -23.45 11.07 11.74
C SER A 803 -24.55 12.14 11.73
N TYR A 804 -25.01 12.49 10.53
CA TYR A 804 -26.13 13.40 10.33
C TYR A 804 -26.86 13.07 9.01
N ILE A 805 -28.03 13.68 8.82
CA ILE A 805 -28.85 13.45 7.63
C ILE A 805 -28.90 14.75 6.82
N GLU A 806 -28.70 14.63 5.52
CA GLU A 806 -28.96 15.69 4.54
C GLU A 806 -30.23 15.33 3.77
N ASN A 807 -31.26 16.17 3.92
CA ASN A 807 -32.51 16.03 3.20
C ASN A 807 -32.49 16.94 1.97
N MET A 808 -32.18 16.38 0.80
CA MET A 808 -32.18 17.09 -0.48
C MET A 808 -33.51 16.84 -1.21
N ASP A 809 -33.84 17.64 -2.22
CA ASP A 809 -35.12 17.54 -2.93
C ASP A 809 -35.39 16.17 -3.57
N VAL A 810 -34.34 15.43 -3.95
CA VAL A 810 -34.45 14.18 -4.75
C VAL A 810 -33.66 13.03 -4.16
N MET A 811 -33.03 13.28 -3.02
CA MET A 811 -32.15 12.34 -2.35
C MET A 811 -32.19 12.59 -0.85
N VAL A 812 -32.16 11.53 -0.06
CA VAL A 812 -31.90 11.61 1.39
C VAL A 812 -30.57 10.93 1.65
N VAL A 813 -29.64 11.62 2.30
CA VAL A 813 -28.28 11.14 2.55
C VAL A 813 -28.04 10.99 4.04
N PHE A 814 -27.67 9.79 4.47
CA PHE A 814 -27.12 9.53 5.78
C PHE A 814 -25.59 9.65 5.71
N GLN A 815 -25.05 10.75 6.24
CA GLN A 815 -23.62 11.06 6.28
C GLN A 815 -23.01 10.53 7.58
N TYR A 816 -21.92 9.78 7.50
CA TYR A 816 -21.22 9.22 8.67
C TYR A 816 -19.69 9.43 8.60
N HIS A 817 -19.24 10.45 7.87
CA HIS A 817 -17.82 10.75 7.69
C HIS A 817 -17.06 10.97 9.02
N HIS A 818 -17.70 11.61 10.00
CA HIS A 818 -17.11 11.92 11.31
C HIS A 818 -17.39 10.85 12.37
N SER A 819 -18.05 9.75 11.98
CA SER A 819 -18.32 8.61 12.87
C SER A 819 -17.14 7.65 12.92
N ASP A 820 -17.09 6.81 13.96
CA ASP A 820 -16.11 5.73 14.04
C ASP A 820 -16.18 4.85 12.77
N PRO A 821 -15.07 4.61 12.03
CA PRO A 821 -15.12 3.92 10.74
C PRO A 821 -15.55 2.44 10.79
N GLU A 822 -15.31 1.73 11.89
CA GLU A 822 -15.73 0.33 12.03
C GLU A 822 -17.22 0.25 12.37
N PHE A 823 -17.64 1.05 13.35
CA PHE A 823 -19.04 1.10 13.76
C PHE A 823 -19.94 1.66 12.65
N SER A 824 -19.56 2.78 12.05
CA SER A 824 -20.30 3.39 10.92
C SER A 824 -20.34 2.49 9.70
N ALA A 825 -19.28 1.72 9.41
CA ALA A 825 -19.33 0.72 8.35
C ALA A 825 -20.37 -0.36 8.62
N THR A 826 -20.45 -0.86 9.86
CA THR A 826 -21.47 -1.84 10.27
C THR A 826 -22.87 -1.24 10.16
N GLN A 827 -23.07 -0.05 10.74
CA GLN A 827 -24.33 0.70 10.68
C GLN A 827 -24.77 0.98 9.24
N SER A 828 -23.85 1.36 8.36
CA SER A 828 -24.15 1.64 6.95
C SER A 828 -24.58 0.40 6.16
N VAL A 829 -24.01 -0.78 6.44
CA VAL A 829 -24.40 -2.05 5.78
C VAL A 829 -25.79 -2.49 6.25
N GLU A 830 -26.04 -2.38 7.55
CA GLU A 830 -27.35 -2.68 8.13
C GLU A 830 -28.41 -1.71 7.59
N LEU A 831 -28.13 -0.39 7.62
CA LEU A 831 -28.99 0.65 7.07
C LEU A 831 -29.28 0.41 5.59
N LEU A 832 -28.24 0.08 4.80
CA LEU A 832 -28.40 -0.25 3.38
C LEU A 832 -29.34 -1.44 3.19
N THR A 833 -29.20 -2.49 4.01
CA THR A 833 -30.03 -3.70 3.93
C THR A 833 -31.49 -3.40 4.26
N VAL A 834 -31.72 -2.68 5.36
CA VAL A 834 -33.06 -2.26 5.80
C VAL A 834 -33.71 -1.35 4.75
N LEU A 835 -33.00 -0.32 4.29
CA LEU A 835 -33.51 0.58 3.26
C LEU A 835 -33.78 -0.17 1.95
N LYS A 836 -32.90 -1.06 1.48
CA LYS A 836 -33.16 -1.85 0.26
C LYS A 836 -34.45 -2.68 0.37
N GLN A 837 -34.69 -3.28 1.53
CA GLN A 837 -35.88 -4.09 1.75
C GLN A 837 -37.16 -3.24 1.82
N VAL A 838 -37.15 -2.14 2.58
CA VAL A 838 -38.33 -1.27 2.75
C VAL A 838 -38.61 -0.43 1.51
N MET A 839 -37.55 -0.03 0.78
CA MET A 839 -37.67 0.83 -0.40
C MET A 839 -37.97 0.08 -1.70
N ALA A 840 -37.93 -1.26 -1.70
CA ALA A 840 -38.19 -2.08 -2.89
C ALA A 840 -39.50 -1.74 -3.66
N PRO A 841 -40.62 -1.36 -2.99
CA PRO A 841 -41.86 -0.96 -3.69
C PRO A 841 -41.80 0.42 -4.36
N TYR A 842 -40.83 1.26 -4.02
CA TYR A 842 -40.73 2.64 -4.48
C TYR A 842 -39.75 2.77 -5.67
N PRO A 843 -39.91 3.78 -6.53
CA PRO A 843 -39.02 4.00 -7.69
C PRO A 843 -37.69 4.66 -7.28
N VAL A 844 -37.05 4.14 -6.25
CA VAL A 844 -35.80 4.64 -5.70
C VAL A 844 -34.72 3.56 -5.72
N ASP A 845 -33.48 4.02 -5.75
CA ASP A 845 -32.30 3.21 -5.55
C ASP A 845 -31.64 3.59 -4.22
N VAL A 846 -31.15 2.58 -3.53
CA VAL A 846 -30.41 2.74 -2.28
C VAL A 846 -28.96 2.39 -2.56
N GLN A 847 -28.08 3.38 -2.40
CA GLN A 847 -26.66 3.24 -2.67
C GLN A 847 -25.84 3.56 -1.43
N ARG A 848 -24.70 2.88 -1.31
CA ARG A 848 -23.71 3.12 -0.27
C ARG A 848 -22.42 3.58 -0.93
N THR A 849 -21.89 4.70 -0.47
CA THR A 849 -20.56 5.20 -0.84
C THR A 849 -19.60 5.07 0.35
N LYS A 850 -18.39 5.61 0.23
CA LYS A 850 -17.36 5.54 1.28
C LYS A 850 -17.83 6.13 2.62
N TRP A 851 -18.56 7.25 2.58
CA TRP A 851 -18.92 8.01 3.78
C TRP A 851 -20.43 8.26 3.96
N ASN A 852 -21.26 7.72 3.08
CA ASN A 852 -22.70 7.88 3.18
C ASN A 852 -23.50 6.70 2.62
N VAL A 853 -24.73 6.57 3.12
CA VAL A 853 -25.80 5.80 2.49
C VAL A 853 -26.82 6.79 1.99
N HIS A 854 -27.22 6.71 0.74
CA HIS A 854 -28.24 7.59 0.21
C HIS A 854 -29.34 6.83 -0.51
N VAL A 855 -30.55 7.39 -0.44
CA VAL A 855 -31.72 6.94 -1.20
C VAL A 855 -32.01 8.04 -2.21
N CYS A 856 -31.96 7.70 -3.49
CA CYS A 856 -32.22 8.63 -4.59
C CYS A 856 -33.22 8.01 -5.57
N LEU A 857 -33.87 8.84 -6.39
CA LEU A 857 -34.79 8.35 -7.42
C LEU A 857 -34.05 7.53 -8.49
N ARG A 858 -34.64 6.41 -8.88
CA ARG A 858 -34.06 5.51 -9.88
C ARG A 858 -33.98 6.20 -11.24
N GLY A 859 -32.84 6.04 -11.92
CA GLY A 859 -32.62 6.58 -13.27
C GLY A 859 -32.27 8.06 -13.33
N VAL A 860 -32.10 8.72 -12.18
CA VAL A 860 -31.78 10.15 -12.10
C VAL A 860 -30.30 10.32 -11.79
N ASN A 861 -29.52 10.80 -12.77
CA ASN A 861 -28.13 11.19 -12.60
C ASN A 861 -27.69 12.17 -13.71
N LYS A 862 -26.48 12.73 -13.56
CA LYS A 862 -25.92 13.71 -14.51
C LYS A 862 -25.79 13.13 -15.93
N GLY A 863 -25.47 11.83 -16.06
CA GLY A 863 -25.41 11.13 -17.35
C GLY A 863 -26.77 10.96 -18.03
N ALA A 864 -27.80 10.55 -17.29
CA ALA A 864 -29.17 10.47 -17.79
C ALA A 864 -29.68 11.84 -18.24
N THR A 865 -29.27 12.90 -17.56
CA THR A 865 -29.60 14.29 -17.91
C THR A 865 -28.97 14.69 -19.23
N LEU A 866 -27.66 14.41 -19.42
CA LEU A 866 -26.96 14.64 -20.67
C LEU A 866 -27.65 13.90 -21.84
N LEU A 867 -27.96 12.61 -21.67
CA LEU A 867 -28.67 11.82 -22.69
C LEU A 867 -30.05 12.39 -23.01
N ASN A 868 -30.83 12.77 -22.00
CA ASN A 868 -32.16 13.34 -22.20
C ASN A 868 -32.11 14.66 -22.97
N ILE A 869 -31.19 15.56 -22.62
CA ILE A 869 -31.00 16.84 -23.34
C ILE A 869 -30.55 16.57 -24.78
N ALA A 870 -29.56 15.68 -24.93
CA ALA A 870 -28.99 15.35 -26.22
C ALA A 870 -30.06 14.74 -27.16
N GLU A 871 -30.77 13.70 -26.73
CA GLU A 871 -31.76 13.01 -27.54
C GLU A 871 -32.93 13.91 -27.95
N ASN A 872 -33.45 14.74 -27.03
CA ASN A 872 -34.54 15.66 -27.36
C ASN A 872 -34.11 16.74 -28.36
N TYR A 873 -32.89 17.26 -28.23
CA TYR A 873 -32.36 18.22 -29.20
C TYR A 873 -32.12 17.55 -30.56
N CYS A 874 -31.46 16.39 -30.59
CA CYS A 874 -31.12 15.69 -31.83
C CYS A 874 -32.37 15.31 -32.64
N ARG A 875 -33.49 14.98 -31.96
CA ARG A 875 -34.79 14.72 -32.60
C ARG A 875 -35.35 15.92 -33.38
N ILE A 876 -35.05 17.15 -32.95
CA ILE A 876 -35.63 18.37 -33.51
C ILE A 876 -34.65 19.06 -34.47
N TYR A 877 -33.37 19.12 -34.10
CA TYR A 877 -32.35 19.96 -34.75
C TYR A 877 -31.15 19.18 -35.34
N GLY A 878 -31.12 17.85 -35.16
CA GLY A 878 -30.01 16.98 -35.58
C GLY A 878 -28.86 16.89 -34.57
N ASP A 879 -27.91 16.00 -34.83
CA ASP A 879 -26.84 15.63 -33.89
C ASP A 879 -25.88 16.79 -33.58
N PHE A 880 -25.39 16.86 -32.33
CA PHE A 880 -24.34 17.79 -31.94
C PHE A 880 -23.02 17.47 -32.63
N ASP A 881 -22.35 18.51 -33.13
CA ASP A 881 -20.98 18.43 -33.67
C ASP A 881 -19.93 18.79 -32.61
N PHE A 882 -20.34 19.39 -31.49
CA PHE A 882 -19.49 19.64 -30.33
C PHE A 882 -20.25 19.43 -29.01
N ILE A 883 -19.65 18.66 -28.08
CA ILE A 883 -20.14 18.53 -26.71
C ILE A 883 -18.97 18.67 -25.73
N LEU A 884 -19.01 19.65 -24.84
CA LEU A 884 -18.05 19.83 -23.76
C LEU A 884 -18.71 19.50 -22.42
N CYS A 885 -18.18 18.53 -21.69
CA CYS A 885 -18.60 18.18 -20.33
C CYS A 885 -17.46 18.43 -19.35
N VAL A 886 -17.69 19.25 -18.32
CA VAL A 886 -16.68 19.58 -17.29
C VAL A 886 -17.22 19.26 -15.89
N GLY A 887 -16.42 18.56 -15.06
CA GLY A 887 -16.81 18.27 -13.67
C GLY A 887 -15.64 17.97 -12.73
N ASP A 888 -15.87 17.94 -11.42
CA ASP A 888 -14.84 17.70 -10.40
C ASP A 888 -15.11 16.46 -9.53
N HIS A 889 -16.28 15.83 -9.63
CA HIS A 889 -16.72 14.89 -8.63
C HIS A 889 -17.04 13.51 -9.21
N ARG A 890 -17.10 12.50 -8.33
CA ARG A 890 -17.45 11.12 -8.72
C ARG A 890 -18.82 11.02 -9.41
N SER A 891 -19.74 11.95 -9.14
CA SER A 891 -21.05 12.01 -9.79
C SER A 891 -20.96 12.34 -11.29
N ASP A 892 -19.87 12.98 -11.73
CA ASP A 892 -19.64 13.36 -13.13
C ASP A 892 -19.17 12.17 -13.97
N GLU A 893 -18.73 11.09 -13.35
CA GLU A 893 -18.33 9.85 -14.04
C GLU A 893 -19.47 9.24 -14.87
N GLU A 894 -20.72 9.42 -14.44
CA GLU A 894 -21.89 9.01 -15.24
C GLU A 894 -22.13 9.95 -16.42
N MET A 895 -21.81 11.24 -16.29
CA MET A 895 -21.83 12.21 -17.39
C MET A 895 -20.76 11.89 -18.44
N PHE A 896 -19.53 11.59 -18.01
CA PHE A 896 -18.45 11.20 -18.92
C PHE A 896 -18.74 9.87 -19.62
N LYS A 897 -19.30 8.87 -18.92
CA LYS A 897 -19.73 7.61 -19.53
C LYS A 897 -20.87 7.81 -20.54
N ALA A 898 -21.82 8.68 -20.23
CA ALA A 898 -22.90 9.02 -21.15
C ALA A 898 -22.37 9.72 -22.40
N LEU A 899 -21.39 10.62 -22.26
CA LEU A 899 -20.73 11.28 -23.39
C LEU A 899 -20.05 10.27 -24.32
N GLU A 900 -19.30 9.32 -23.76
CA GLU A 900 -18.67 8.23 -24.52
C GLU A 900 -19.72 7.40 -25.27
N THR A 901 -20.88 7.15 -24.65
CA THR A 901 -21.99 6.43 -25.29
C THR A 901 -22.58 7.21 -26.47
N LEU A 902 -22.74 8.53 -26.35
CA LEU A 902 -23.20 9.38 -27.45
C LEU A 902 -22.19 9.41 -28.61
N GLU A 903 -20.90 9.53 -28.29
CA GLU A 903 -19.84 9.53 -29.29
C GLU A 903 -19.84 8.23 -30.12
N HIS A 904 -19.98 7.07 -29.47
CA HIS A 904 -20.07 5.76 -30.12
C HIS A 904 -21.30 5.62 -31.03
N ARG A 905 -22.44 6.21 -30.64
CA ARG A 905 -23.68 6.18 -31.45
C ARG A 905 -23.51 6.96 -32.76
N VAL A 906 -22.79 8.08 -32.73
CA VAL A 906 -22.60 8.98 -33.89
C VAL A 906 -21.53 8.46 -34.85
N HIS A 907 -20.42 7.93 -34.34
CA HIS A 907 -19.26 7.53 -35.17
C HIS A 907 -19.22 6.04 -35.54
N GLY A 908 -20.10 5.22 -34.97
CA GLY A 908 -20.13 3.77 -35.16
C GLY A 908 -18.92 3.04 -34.54
N ALA A 909 -18.96 1.70 -34.51
CA ALA A 909 -17.85 0.85 -34.07
C ALA A 909 -16.73 0.79 -35.14
N ALA A 910 -16.08 1.92 -35.44
CA ALA A 910 -14.97 1.94 -36.39
C ALA A 910 -13.69 1.32 -35.79
N THR A 911 -12.93 0.60 -36.62
CA THR A 911 -11.76 -0.24 -36.29
C THR A 911 -10.52 0.52 -35.78
N ASN A 912 -10.59 1.84 -35.57
CA ASN A 912 -9.51 2.69 -35.05
C ASN A 912 -10.06 3.70 -34.01
N ILE A 913 -10.42 3.18 -32.84
CA ILE A 913 -11.11 3.91 -31.76
C ILE A 913 -10.32 5.13 -31.26
N GLU A 914 -8.98 5.04 -31.16
CA GLU A 914 -8.16 6.12 -30.58
C GLU A 914 -8.01 7.34 -31.50
N ASN A 915 -7.88 7.14 -32.81
CA ASN A 915 -7.77 8.25 -33.77
C ASN A 915 -9.12 8.92 -34.06
N ALA A 916 -10.22 8.17 -33.98
CA ALA A 916 -11.56 8.73 -34.08
C ALA A 916 -11.90 9.61 -32.85
N ARG A 917 -11.58 9.14 -31.64
CA ARG A 917 -11.75 9.91 -30.38
C ARG A 917 -10.92 11.18 -30.35
N ARG A 918 -9.68 11.13 -30.84
CA ARG A 918 -8.81 12.32 -30.93
C ARG A 918 -9.27 13.36 -31.95
N ASN A 919 -10.24 13.05 -32.81
CA ASN A 919 -10.79 14.00 -33.79
C ASN A 919 -12.27 14.33 -33.57
N SER A 920 -12.87 13.78 -32.51
CA SER A 920 -14.26 13.97 -32.14
C SER A 920 -14.51 15.31 -31.46
N GLY A 921 -15.64 15.96 -31.75
CA GLY A 921 -16.08 17.17 -31.03
C GLY A 921 -16.56 16.92 -29.58
N TYR A 922 -16.50 15.67 -29.11
CA TYR A 922 -16.98 15.24 -27.80
C TYR A 922 -15.81 15.27 -26.81
N ILE A 923 -15.86 16.16 -25.82
CA ILE A 923 -14.76 16.46 -24.92
C ILE A 923 -15.26 16.37 -23.48
N SER A 924 -14.69 15.44 -22.71
CA SER A 924 -14.89 15.32 -21.26
C SER A 924 -13.65 15.80 -20.51
N VAL A 925 -13.84 16.67 -19.52
CA VAL A 925 -12.77 17.29 -18.73
C VAL A 925 -13.06 17.11 -17.24
N THR A 926 -12.07 16.60 -16.49
CA THR A 926 -12.11 16.62 -15.03
C THR A 926 -11.29 17.78 -14.46
N VAL A 927 -11.71 18.36 -13.34
CA VAL A 927 -10.87 19.26 -12.55
C VAL A 927 -9.92 18.46 -11.65
N GLY A 928 -8.63 18.77 -11.71
CA GLY A 928 -7.58 18.08 -10.99
C GLY A 928 -7.19 16.73 -11.60
N MET A 929 -5.93 16.35 -11.38
CA MET A 929 -5.39 15.07 -11.84
C MET A 929 -5.81 13.94 -10.90
N LYS A 930 -6.87 13.22 -11.26
CA LYS A 930 -7.45 12.12 -10.47
C LYS A 930 -7.93 10.96 -11.34
N PRO A 931 -8.14 9.75 -10.77
CA PRO A 931 -8.75 8.65 -11.52
C PRO A 931 -10.16 9.03 -11.99
N THR A 932 -10.39 8.99 -13.30
CA THR A 932 -11.64 9.42 -13.95
C THR A 932 -11.82 8.72 -15.30
N LYS A 933 -13.05 8.70 -15.81
CA LYS A 933 -13.38 8.36 -17.20
C LYS A 933 -13.23 9.55 -18.15
N ALA A 934 -13.02 10.77 -17.65
CA ALA A 934 -12.77 11.91 -18.52
C ALA A 934 -11.49 11.73 -19.33
N MET A 935 -11.53 12.13 -20.60
CA MET A 935 -10.38 12.13 -21.51
C MET A 935 -9.30 13.16 -21.12
N TYR A 936 -9.71 14.33 -20.61
CA TYR A 936 -8.79 15.41 -20.30
C TYR A 936 -8.91 15.86 -18.85
N TYR A 937 -7.89 16.56 -18.35
CA TYR A 937 -7.97 17.30 -17.09
C TYR A 937 -7.48 18.73 -17.23
N VAL A 938 -7.93 19.57 -16.30
CA VAL A 938 -7.35 20.88 -15.99
C VAL A 938 -6.81 20.84 -14.57
N ASN A 939 -5.83 21.67 -14.24
CA ASN A 939 -5.16 21.57 -12.94
C ASN A 939 -6.08 21.98 -11.78
N ASP A 940 -6.86 23.04 -11.96
CA ASP A 940 -7.77 23.56 -10.95
C ASP A 940 -9.00 24.26 -11.57
N TYR A 941 -9.89 24.76 -10.71
CA TYR A 941 -11.10 25.48 -11.13
C TYR A 941 -10.79 26.83 -11.81
N THR A 942 -9.59 27.41 -11.63
CA THR A 942 -9.21 28.66 -12.29
C THR A 942 -8.89 28.44 -13.76
N GLU A 943 -8.31 27.29 -14.12
CA GLU A 943 -8.15 26.91 -15.52
C GLU A 943 -9.48 26.63 -16.24
N VAL A 944 -10.52 26.22 -15.50
CA VAL A 944 -11.90 26.18 -16.04
C VAL A 944 -12.36 27.60 -16.36
N THR A 945 -12.15 28.55 -15.45
CA THR A 945 -12.47 29.97 -15.67
C THR A 945 -11.77 30.53 -16.91
N ASP A 946 -10.49 30.21 -17.10
CA ASP A 946 -9.74 30.62 -18.29
C ASP A 946 -10.33 30.02 -19.57
N LEU A 947 -10.69 28.73 -19.55
CA LEU A 947 -11.30 28.04 -20.69
C LEU A 947 -12.62 28.71 -21.08
N LEU A 948 -13.49 28.99 -20.10
CA LEU A 948 -14.75 29.69 -20.32
C LEU A 948 -14.52 31.11 -20.84
N SER A 949 -13.52 31.81 -20.31
CA SER A 949 -13.15 33.16 -20.76
C SER A 949 -12.68 33.16 -22.22
N ALA A 950 -11.89 32.15 -22.62
CA ALA A 950 -11.41 32.02 -23.99
C ALA A 950 -12.57 31.74 -24.97
N LEU A 951 -13.48 30.84 -24.61
CA LEU A 951 -14.69 30.56 -25.41
C LEU A 951 -15.60 31.80 -25.51
N ALA A 952 -15.81 32.52 -24.40
CA ALA A 952 -16.64 33.73 -24.36
C ALA A 952 -16.03 34.88 -25.16
N THR A 953 -14.71 35.06 -25.09
CA THR A 953 -13.99 36.08 -25.87
C THR A 953 -14.13 35.84 -27.36
N PHE A 954 -14.17 34.58 -27.79
CA PHE A 954 -14.42 34.24 -29.18
C PHE A 954 -15.83 34.65 -29.62
N ASP A 955 -16.85 34.32 -28.84
CA ASP A 955 -18.25 34.66 -29.14
C ASP A 955 -18.52 36.17 -29.16
N ASN A 956 -17.71 36.98 -28.46
CA ASN A 956 -17.80 38.44 -28.53
C ASN A 956 -17.12 39.05 -29.79
N ASN A 957 -16.24 38.30 -30.45
CA ASN A 957 -15.47 38.77 -31.62
C ASN A 957 -16.05 38.30 -32.96
N VAL A 958 -17.14 37.53 -32.94
CA VAL A 958 -17.92 37.04 -34.10
C VAL A 958 -19.29 37.67 -34.06
#